data_AF-A0A6P8XGV8-F1
#
_entry.id   AF-A0A6P8XGV8-F1
#
_cell.length_a   1.000
_cell.length_b   1.000
_cell.length_c   1.000
_cell.angle_alpha   90.00
_cell.angle_beta   90.00
_cell.angle_gamma   90.00
#
_symmetry.space_group_name_H-M   'P 1'
#
loop_
_entity.id
_entity.type
_entity.pdbx_description
1 polymer ?
#
loop_
_entity_poly.entity_id
_entity_poly.type
_entity_poly.pdbx_seq_one_letter_code
_entity_poly.pdbx_strand_id
1 'polypeptide(L)'
;MGGHHKKNLRAEKAKVKLKGAKLPKGLNVTKTDFKVRKIEIRGQLKEFSSSGERQLNLKEILSRLKHHNLKFRTDALRNVRDAVKQGQAEHLIGHLNELFQGIAAGALDMEREVRRESCKTLDVVLEALPTQAMVPFFHIIAAYLRCAMTHVQPAIQEDSLLLLDVLLQRVPARTLAERSAATIIGHFIDMISRSRHDTQQANRVLTVRLTQGQQTTVKWRTKVLQRLQQILGTLLLVEQQPELAKQSSAARVEHYDGERAQYYNVWLPMKVDGRGLHALLGERQRQTSDEQLRGYVQQLMPLLQDNWLEVRPQQQQTKEKEQQLKEQLLLSVDAAESLHVLLDIMTQLWQLVQQHEAAQQQQLELEPTHELSQWLRDSYAQSFLRHFLKECSFPYQRVPQVMPQTATGKRRKLLHASAGGELCVPQNLRLVQLVCRFFPLAQPEQHDDYGSLLHYVQQCVRQLRTLSPEEQLRLVAALRALLLDNGAALLQLQAHQMGGLMQLCIEAYVEQHFTTREGCATRMLQLLGEIVQRRQLYEGYGGELQFERLLNYLPQLLLKPSVADATLTAMSTLCRQQNGILLAALAELAPQVLYNVAKLQVTGAVDKDFEQQKRIVNLYYYARQRSEPGRLEAVLKELEQQENAQQVASYLKCVLSYD
;
A
#
# COMPACT_ATOMS: atom_id res chain seq x y z
N MET A 1 5.62 11.22 -111.27
CA MET A 1 6.18 11.30 -109.90
C MET A 1 6.69 12.72 -109.64
N GLY A 2 5.91 13.62 -109.00
CA GLY A 2 6.33 15.02 -108.78
C GLY A 2 5.37 15.96 -108.04
N GLY A 3 4.11 15.54 -107.79
CA GLY A 3 3.11 16.39 -107.13
C GLY A 3 3.29 16.58 -105.62
N HIS A 4 3.86 15.58 -104.92
CA HIS A 4 4.01 15.61 -103.47
C HIS A 4 5.10 16.59 -103.00
N HIS A 5 6.22 16.65 -103.73
CA HIS A 5 7.33 17.55 -103.42
C HIS A 5 6.93 19.03 -103.57
N LYS A 6 6.15 19.35 -104.61
CA LYS A 6 5.64 20.72 -104.86
C LYS A 6 4.62 21.17 -103.81
N LYS A 7 3.84 20.24 -103.22
CA LYS A 7 2.93 20.52 -102.09
C LYS A 7 3.69 20.79 -100.79
N ASN A 8 4.74 20.02 -100.49
CA ASN A 8 5.55 20.23 -99.28
C ASN A 8 6.28 21.58 -99.32
N LEU A 9 6.86 21.97 -100.45
CA LEU A 9 7.51 23.29 -100.63
C LEU A 9 6.54 24.48 -100.46
N ARG A 10 5.25 24.28 -100.79
CA ARG A 10 4.20 25.31 -100.57
C ARG A 10 3.75 25.37 -99.11
N ALA A 11 3.75 24.26 -98.39
CA ALA A 11 3.41 24.19 -96.97
C ALA A 11 4.53 24.76 -96.08
N GLU A 12 5.81 24.54 -96.43
CA GLU A 12 6.97 25.08 -95.70
C GLU A 12 7.04 26.62 -95.73
N LYS A 13 6.46 27.27 -96.74
CA LYS A 13 6.42 28.73 -96.88
C LYS A 13 5.06 29.34 -96.51
N ALA A 14 4.17 28.56 -95.91
CA ALA A 14 2.83 29.02 -95.55
C ALA A 14 2.89 30.05 -94.41
N LYS A 15 2.52 31.30 -94.72
CA LYS A 15 2.34 32.36 -93.70
C LYS A 15 1.00 32.16 -93.00
N VAL A 16 1.03 32.03 -91.68
CA VAL A 16 -0.20 31.98 -90.85
C VAL A 16 -0.92 33.33 -90.97
N LYS A 17 -2.21 33.31 -91.35
CA LYS A 17 -3.03 34.52 -91.49
C LYS A 17 -3.20 35.21 -90.14
N LEU A 18 -3.07 36.54 -90.13
CA LEU A 18 -3.22 37.41 -88.95
C LEU A 18 -4.60 37.22 -88.31
N LYS A 19 -4.63 36.61 -87.11
CA LYS A 19 -5.76 36.70 -86.20
C LYS A 19 -5.34 37.59 -85.03
N GLY A 20 -5.96 38.78 -84.94
CA GLY A 20 -6.09 39.62 -83.74
C GLY A 20 -4.89 39.81 -82.81
N ALA A 21 -4.34 41.02 -82.85
CA ALA A 21 -3.72 41.78 -81.75
C ALA A 21 -2.22 41.67 -81.41
N LYS A 22 -1.39 40.77 -81.97
CA LYS A 22 0.10 40.94 -81.95
C LYS A 22 0.74 40.37 -83.21
N LEU A 23 1.67 41.11 -83.83
CA LEU A 23 2.44 40.60 -84.97
C LEU A 23 3.23 39.36 -84.51
N PRO A 24 3.15 38.21 -85.23
CA PRO A 24 3.97 37.06 -84.92
C PRO A 24 5.45 37.41 -85.10
N LYS A 25 6.29 37.00 -84.15
CA LYS A 25 7.75 37.15 -84.23
C LYS A 25 8.25 36.51 -85.54
N GLY A 26 9.29 37.09 -86.14
CA GLY A 26 9.84 36.58 -87.40
C GLY A 26 10.18 35.09 -87.33
N LEU A 27 10.06 34.38 -88.45
CA LEU A 27 10.32 32.93 -88.54
C LEU A 27 11.74 32.53 -88.11
N ASN A 28 12.67 33.48 -88.10
CA ASN A 28 14.08 33.27 -87.76
C ASN A 28 14.37 33.54 -86.27
N VAL A 29 13.33 33.79 -85.45
CA VAL A 29 13.50 34.12 -84.03
C VAL A 29 13.58 32.83 -83.22
N THR A 30 14.79 32.51 -82.76
CA THR A 30 15.03 31.46 -81.77
C THR A 30 14.39 31.85 -80.44
N LYS A 31 13.43 31.05 -79.95
CA LYS A 31 12.84 31.25 -78.62
C LYS A 31 13.81 30.77 -77.55
N THR A 32 14.42 31.69 -76.81
CA THR A 32 15.34 31.42 -75.70
C THR A 32 14.62 31.19 -74.35
N ASP A 33 13.30 31.08 -74.36
CA ASP A 33 12.50 30.84 -73.16
C ASP A 33 12.47 29.34 -72.83
N PHE A 34 13.42 28.87 -72.04
CA PHE A 34 13.40 27.52 -71.46
C PHE A 34 13.15 27.60 -69.95
N LYS A 35 12.25 26.75 -69.45
CA LYS A 35 11.96 26.63 -68.02
C LYS A 35 12.71 25.43 -67.46
N VAL A 36 13.76 25.69 -66.69
CA VAL A 36 14.44 24.65 -65.90
C VAL A 36 13.75 24.53 -64.55
N ARG A 37 13.26 23.34 -64.21
CA ARG A 37 12.76 23.04 -62.85
C ARG A 37 13.78 22.13 -62.18
N LYS A 38 14.18 22.50 -60.96
CA LYS A 38 15.08 21.68 -60.13
C LYS A 38 14.33 20.41 -59.72
N ILE A 39 14.95 19.25 -59.94
CA ILE A 39 14.46 17.97 -59.40
C ILE A 39 14.88 17.93 -57.93
N GLU A 40 13.91 17.99 -57.02
CA GLU A 40 14.15 17.82 -55.59
C GLU A 40 13.98 16.35 -55.23
N ILE A 41 15.11 15.65 -55.10
CA ILE A 41 15.14 14.25 -54.67
C ILE A 41 14.92 14.24 -53.15
N ARG A 42 13.95 13.45 -52.66
CA ARG A 42 13.77 13.24 -51.22
C ARG A 42 15.07 12.68 -50.65
N GLY A 43 15.63 13.34 -49.64
CA GLY A 43 16.85 12.87 -48.98
C GLY A 43 16.67 11.43 -48.49
N GLN A 44 17.37 10.49 -49.12
CA GLN A 44 17.56 9.15 -48.58
C GLN A 44 18.60 9.26 -47.44
N LEU A 45 18.39 8.48 -46.37
CA LEU A 45 19.14 8.50 -45.10
C LEU A 45 20.61 8.94 -45.27
N LYS A 46 21.00 10.04 -44.62
CA LYS A 46 22.38 10.54 -44.62
C LYS A 46 23.33 9.48 -44.04
N GLU A 47 24.54 9.38 -44.59
CA GLU A 47 25.61 8.54 -44.04
C GLU A 47 25.89 8.95 -42.58
N PHE A 48 25.85 7.96 -41.68
CA PHE A 48 26.16 8.16 -40.26
C PHE A 48 27.60 8.65 -40.12
N SER A 49 27.79 9.78 -39.41
CA SER A 49 29.12 10.24 -39.02
C SER A 49 29.82 9.17 -38.19
N SER A 50 31.07 8.88 -38.56
CA SER A 50 31.99 7.91 -37.98
C SER A 50 32.38 8.25 -36.54
N SER A 51 31.44 8.12 -35.61
CA SER A 51 31.66 8.05 -34.17
C SER A 51 30.69 6.99 -33.68
N GLY A 52 31.20 5.89 -33.11
CA GLY A 52 30.43 4.66 -32.80
C GLY A 52 29.29 4.81 -31.78
N GLU A 53 28.90 6.03 -31.44
CA GLU A 53 27.72 6.33 -30.65
C GLU A 53 26.54 6.52 -31.60
N ARG A 54 25.63 5.54 -31.65
CA ARG A 54 24.35 5.67 -32.35
C ARG A 54 23.56 6.80 -31.70
N GLN A 55 23.74 8.04 -32.17
CA GLN A 55 22.93 9.17 -31.74
C GLN A 55 21.46 8.85 -32.02
N LEU A 56 20.62 8.94 -30.99
CA LEU A 56 19.19 8.67 -31.11
C LEU A 56 18.54 9.65 -32.08
N ASN A 57 18.16 9.15 -33.25
CA ASN A 57 17.26 9.88 -34.13
C ASN A 57 15.81 9.73 -33.64
N LEU A 58 15.42 10.57 -32.69
CA LEU A 58 14.11 10.47 -32.03
C LEU A 58 12.94 10.58 -33.02
N LYS A 59 13.05 11.42 -34.07
CA LYS A 59 12.03 11.54 -35.11
C LYS A 59 11.83 10.22 -35.86
N GLU A 60 12.92 9.53 -36.15
CA GLU A 60 12.86 8.22 -36.80
C GLU A 60 12.26 7.16 -35.88
N ILE A 61 12.65 7.14 -34.60
CA ILE A 61 12.09 6.23 -33.58
C ILE A 61 10.58 6.42 -33.45
N LEU A 62 10.12 7.66 -33.30
CA LEU A 62 8.69 7.99 -33.19
C LEU A 62 7.90 7.55 -34.42
N SER A 63 8.50 7.65 -35.62
CA SER A 63 7.88 7.14 -36.85
C SER A 63 7.78 5.62 -36.86
N ARG A 64 8.83 4.91 -36.41
CA ARG A 64 8.89 3.44 -36.34
C ARG A 64 7.94 2.86 -35.28
N LEU A 65 7.67 3.57 -34.18
CA LEU A 65 6.67 3.16 -33.17
C LEU A 65 5.26 3.01 -33.77
N LYS A 66 4.93 3.76 -34.84
CA LYS A 66 3.63 3.71 -35.53
C LYS A 66 3.65 2.84 -36.79
N HIS A 67 4.73 2.11 -37.03
CA HIS A 67 4.89 1.32 -38.25
C HIS A 67 3.99 0.08 -38.25
N HIS A 68 3.43 -0.30 -39.40
CA HIS A 68 2.50 -1.44 -39.51
C HIS A 68 3.16 -2.79 -39.16
N ASN A 69 4.46 -2.94 -39.41
CA ASN A 69 5.21 -4.17 -39.12
C ASN A 69 5.68 -4.23 -37.66
N LEU A 70 5.32 -5.33 -37.00
CA LEU A 70 5.65 -5.68 -35.60
C LEU A 70 7.14 -5.47 -35.26
N LYS A 71 8.06 -5.98 -36.08
CA LYS A 71 9.50 -5.94 -35.78
C LYS A 71 10.01 -4.50 -35.66
N PHE A 72 9.55 -3.61 -36.54
CA PHE A 72 9.94 -2.20 -36.48
C PHE A 72 9.43 -1.51 -35.22
N ARG A 73 8.21 -1.85 -34.75
CA ARG A 73 7.66 -1.30 -33.50
C ARG A 73 8.44 -1.80 -32.28
N THR A 74 8.70 -3.10 -32.20
CA THR A 74 9.44 -3.70 -31.07
C THR A 74 10.90 -3.28 -31.04
N ASP A 75 11.56 -3.17 -32.20
CA ASP A 75 12.93 -2.66 -32.30
C ASP A 75 13.01 -1.16 -31.94
N ALA A 76 12.02 -0.35 -32.32
CA ALA A 76 11.97 1.05 -31.89
C ALA A 76 11.86 1.19 -30.37
N LEU A 77 11.01 0.37 -29.72
CA LEU A 77 10.88 0.32 -28.26
C LEU A 77 12.20 -0.11 -27.58
N ARG A 78 12.89 -1.12 -28.14
CA ARG A 78 14.20 -1.58 -27.66
C ARG A 78 15.26 -0.47 -27.76
N ASN A 79 15.32 0.22 -28.91
CA ASN A 79 16.27 1.31 -29.12
C ASN A 79 16.10 2.44 -28.10
N VAL A 80 14.85 2.78 -27.72
CA VAL A 80 14.59 3.75 -26.65
C VAL A 80 15.19 3.28 -25.32
N ARG A 81 14.95 2.02 -24.93
CA ARG A 81 15.53 1.50 -23.68
C ARG A 81 17.05 1.48 -23.69
N ASP A 82 17.64 1.06 -24.79
CA ASP A 82 19.09 0.94 -24.90
C ASP A 82 19.75 2.32 -24.76
N ALA A 83 19.14 3.36 -25.33
CA ALA A 83 19.59 4.73 -25.14
C ALA A 83 19.48 5.26 -23.71
N VAL A 84 18.36 4.98 -23.04
CA VAL A 84 18.19 5.34 -21.63
C VAL A 84 19.28 4.68 -20.79
N LYS A 85 19.58 3.40 -21.05
CA LYS A 85 20.65 2.66 -20.38
C LYS A 85 22.05 3.18 -20.69
N GLN A 86 22.24 3.81 -21.86
CA GLN A 86 23.50 4.47 -22.25
C GLN A 86 23.64 5.87 -21.65
N GLY A 87 22.73 6.31 -20.77
CA GLY A 87 22.81 7.60 -20.09
C GLY A 87 22.23 8.78 -20.87
N GLN A 88 21.58 8.54 -22.02
CA GLN A 88 21.01 9.60 -22.87
C GLN A 88 19.62 10.07 -22.41
N ALA A 89 19.25 9.83 -21.14
CA ALA A 89 17.93 10.14 -20.61
C ALA A 89 17.61 11.65 -20.60
N GLU A 90 18.61 12.51 -20.38
CA GLU A 90 18.44 13.97 -20.36
C GLU A 90 17.98 14.51 -21.72
N HIS A 91 18.47 13.94 -22.82
CA HIS A 91 18.05 14.31 -24.18
C HIS A 91 16.59 13.97 -24.48
N LEU A 92 15.96 13.10 -23.68
CA LEU A 92 14.56 12.73 -23.83
C LEU A 92 13.61 13.73 -23.16
N ILE A 93 14.09 14.55 -22.21
CA ILE A 93 13.26 15.46 -21.41
C ILE A 93 12.48 16.44 -22.29
N GLY A 94 13.13 16.97 -23.35
CA GLY A 94 12.50 17.90 -24.29
C GLY A 94 11.39 17.28 -25.17
N HIS A 95 11.28 15.95 -25.20
CA HIS A 95 10.38 15.22 -26.08
C HIS A 95 9.48 14.21 -25.35
N LEU A 96 9.38 14.30 -24.03
CA LEU A 96 8.63 13.36 -23.20
C LEU A 96 7.17 13.21 -23.61
N ASN A 97 6.53 14.30 -24.06
CA ASN A 97 5.14 14.25 -24.53
C ASN A 97 4.94 13.24 -25.67
N GLU A 98 5.72 13.38 -26.75
CA GLU A 98 5.63 12.50 -27.93
C GLU A 98 6.11 11.08 -27.61
N LEU A 99 7.15 10.97 -26.77
CA LEU A 99 7.72 9.70 -26.38
C LEU A 99 6.75 8.89 -25.50
N PHE A 100 6.18 9.50 -24.45
CA PHE A 100 5.19 8.84 -23.61
C PHE A 100 3.93 8.50 -24.39
N GLN A 101 3.47 9.38 -25.29
CA GLN A 101 2.34 9.06 -26.16
C GLN A 101 2.65 7.85 -27.06
N GLY A 102 3.82 7.82 -27.70
CA GLY A 102 4.22 6.73 -28.59
C GLY A 102 4.43 5.39 -27.87
N ILE A 103 5.07 5.41 -26.69
CA ILE A 103 5.28 4.21 -25.88
C ILE A 103 3.95 3.72 -25.31
N ALA A 104 3.16 4.59 -24.66
CA ALA A 104 1.92 4.20 -24.01
C ALA A 104 0.84 3.74 -25.01
N ALA A 105 0.81 4.28 -26.23
CA ALA A 105 -0.04 3.76 -27.31
C ALA A 105 0.23 2.28 -27.63
N GLY A 106 1.47 1.80 -27.42
CA GLY A 106 1.82 0.40 -27.59
C GLY A 106 1.05 -0.54 -26.65
N ALA A 107 0.48 -0.06 -25.53
CA ALA A 107 -0.37 -0.87 -24.65
C ALA A 107 -1.72 -1.24 -25.29
N LEU A 108 -2.14 -0.51 -26.34
CA LEU A 108 -3.35 -0.78 -27.12
C LEU A 108 -3.08 -1.57 -28.41
N ASP A 109 -1.83 -2.00 -28.64
CA ASP A 109 -1.48 -2.72 -29.86
C ASP A 109 -2.20 -4.06 -29.94
N MET A 110 -2.56 -4.48 -31.15
CA MET A 110 -3.19 -5.78 -31.40
C MET A 110 -2.25 -6.94 -31.02
N GLU A 111 -0.95 -6.74 -31.21
CA GLU A 111 0.08 -7.75 -30.98
C GLU A 111 0.56 -7.76 -29.54
N ARG A 112 0.50 -8.93 -28.91
CA ARG A 112 0.89 -9.13 -27.50
C ARG A 112 2.35 -8.75 -27.23
N GLU A 113 3.25 -9.05 -28.16
CA GLU A 113 4.67 -8.71 -28.01
C GLU A 113 4.89 -7.20 -27.90
N VAL A 114 4.21 -6.40 -28.73
CA VAL A 114 4.35 -4.94 -28.71
C VAL A 114 3.83 -4.37 -27.39
N ARG A 115 2.68 -4.86 -26.90
CA ARG A 115 2.15 -4.47 -25.58
C ARG A 115 3.14 -4.71 -24.44
N ARG A 116 3.76 -5.89 -24.43
CA ARG A 116 4.77 -6.25 -23.42
C ARG A 116 6.04 -5.41 -23.54
N GLU A 117 6.55 -5.22 -24.74
CA GLU A 117 7.73 -4.40 -24.98
C GLU A 117 7.48 -2.92 -24.66
N SER A 118 6.26 -2.43 -24.89
CA SER A 118 5.83 -1.08 -24.50
C SER A 118 5.90 -0.89 -22.98
N CYS A 119 5.30 -1.79 -22.21
CA CYS A 119 5.32 -1.72 -20.74
C CYS A 119 6.75 -1.79 -20.17
N LYS A 120 7.59 -2.71 -20.69
CA LYS A 120 9.01 -2.78 -20.30
C LYS A 120 9.79 -1.51 -20.64
N THR A 121 9.46 -0.88 -21.77
CA THR A 121 10.13 0.36 -22.20
C THR A 121 9.73 1.51 -21.32
N LEU A 122 8.43 1.61 -20.99
CA LEU A 122 7.94 2.59 -20.05
C LEU A 122 8.59 2.40 -18.66
N ASP A 123 8.72 1.17 -18.17
CA ASP A 123 9.38 0.87 -16.89
C ASP A 123 10.79 1.45 -16.80
N VAL A 124 11.62 1.18 -17.80
CA VAL A 124 13.00 1.67 -17.87
C VAL A 124 13.06 3.19 -18.01
N VAL A 125 12.15 3.78 -18.81
CA VAL A 125 12.11 5.24 -19.00
C VAL A 125 11.69 5.94 -17.70
N LEU A 126 10.68 5.43 -17.00
CA LEU A 126 10.21 6.02 -15.74
C LEU A 126 11.21 5.84 -14.60
N GLU A 127 11.96 4.74 -14.57
CA GLU A 127 13.07 4.54 -13.62
C GLU A 127 14.20 5.54 -13.79
N ALA A 128 14.51 5.92 -15.04
CA ALA A 128 15.63 6.80 -15.34
C ALA A 128 15.31 8.30 -15.21
N LEU A 129 14.03 8.69 -15.21
CA LEU A 129 13.62 10.09 -15.19
C LEU A 129 13.33 10.58 -13.77
N PRO A 130 13.71 11.82 -13.42
CA PRO A 130 13.32 12.40 -12.14
C PRO A 130 11.80 12.58 -12.08
N THR A 131 11.21 12.33 -10.91
CA THR A 131 9.76 12.44 -10.68
C THR A 131 9.17 13.75 -11.19
N GLN A 132 9.87 14.87 -10.96
CA GLN A 132 9.41 16.21 -11.33
C GLN A 132 9.21 16.36 -12.86
N ALA A 133 10.02 15.67 -13.67
CA ALA A 133 9.89 15.70 -15.13
C ALA A 133 8.71 14.85 -15.63
N MET A 134 8.36 13.77 -14.92
CA MET A 134 7.27 12.86 -15.30
C MET A 134 5.88 13.42 -14.96
N VAL A 135 5.72 14.05 -13.78
CA VAL A 135 4.42 14.47 -13.23
C VAL A 135 3.55 15.25 -14.23
N PRO A 136 4.06 16.21 -15.03
CA PRO A 136 3.26 16.94 -16.01
C PRO A 136 2.64 16.05 -17.09
N PHE A 137 3.32 14.97 -17.49
CA PHE A 137 2.90 14.09 -18.59
C PHE A 137 2.15 12.85 -18.10
N PHE A 138 2.02 12.66 -16.79
CA PHE A 138 1.35 11.49 -16.20
C PHE A 138 -0.06 11.25 -16.76
N HIS A 139 -0.80 12.33 -17.06
CA HIS A 139 -2.14 12.27 -17.64
C HIS A 139 -2.20 11.50 -18.97
N ILE A 140 -1.13 11.52 -19.77
CA ILE A 140 -1.03 10.79 -21.05
C ILE A 140 -1.05 9.29 -20.79
N ILE A 141 -0.18 8.84 -19.88
CA ILE A 141 -0.05 7.43 -19.55
C ILE A 141 -1.32 6.93 -18.87
N ALA A 142 -1.88 7.73 -17.95
CA ALA A 142 -3.15 7.43 -17.30
C ALA A 142 -4.30 7.31 -18.33
N ALA A 143 -4.35 8.17 -19.35
CA ALA A 143 -5.37 8.07 -20.40
C ALA A 143 -5.26 6.77 -21.21
N TYR A 144 -4.05 6.39 -21.63
CA TYR A 144 -3.84 5.11 -22.33
C TYR A 144 -4.17 3.90 -21.45
N LEU A 145 -3.83 3.95 -20.17
CA LEU A 145 -4.23 2.91 -19.22
C LEU A 145 -5.76 2.78 -19.15
N ARG A 146 -6.50 3.89 -19.02
CA ARG A 146 -7.97 3.86 -19.02
C ARG A 146 -8.51 3.22 -20.30
N CYS A 147 -8.01 3.65 -21.46
CA CYS A 147 -8.40 3.08 -22.74
C CYS A 147 -8.14 1.56 -22.81
N ALA A 148 -7.02 1.10 -22.26
CA ALA A 148 -6.66 -0.31 -22.27
C ALA A 148 -7.54 -1.14 -21.32
N MET A 149 -7.86 -0.61 -20.13
CA MET A 149 -8.75 -1.26 -19.15
C MET A 149 -10.18 -1.39 -19.66
N THR A 150 -10.68 -0.43 -20.44
CA THR A 150 -12.03 -0.45 -21.03
C THR A 150 -12.06 -0.97 -22.46
N HIS A 151 -10.96 -1.53 -22.97
CA HIS A 151 -10.85 -1.92 -24.37
C HIS A 151 -11.79 -3.07 -24.71
N VAL A 152 -12.42 -3.09 -25.89
CA VAL A 152 -13.38 -4.15 -26.27
C VAL A 152 -12.77 -5.56 -26.30
N GLN A 153 -11.47 -5.67 -26.59
CA GLN A 153 -10.74 -6.94 -26.65
C GLN A 153 -10.24 -7.37 -25.26
N PRO A 154 -10.65 -8.54 -24.72
CA PRO A 154 -10.24 -9.01 -23.39
C PRO A 154 -8.73 -9.19 -23.21
N ALA A 155 -8.01 -9.55 -24.27
CA ALA A 155 -6.55 -9.71 -24.22
C ALA A 155 -5.81 -8.39 -23.95
N ILE A 156 -6.34 -7.26 -24.42
CA ILE A 156 -5.79 -5.93 -24.15
C ILE A 156 -6.14 -5.51 -22.72
N GLN A 157 -7.38 -5.77 -22.27
CA GLN A 157 -7.76 -5.54 -20.87
C GLN A 157 -6.92 -6.38 -19.89
N GLU A 158 -6.49 -7.58 -20.26
CA GLU A 158 -5.60 -8.39 -19.43
C GLU A 158 -4.20 -7.79 -19.36
N ASP A 159 -3.61 -7.44 -20.51
CA ASP A 159 -2.27 -6.86 -20.56
C ASP A 159 -2.23 -5.41 -20.04
N SER A 160 -3.36 -4.71 -19.90
CA SER A 160 -3.40 -3.38 -19.28
C SER A 160 -2.97 -3.40 -17.82
N LEU A 161 -3.11 -4.54 -17.13
CA LEU A 161 -2.59 -4.73 -15.77
C LEU A 161 -1.06 -4.61 -15.72
N LEU A 162 -0.34 -4.97 -16.80
CA LEU A 162 1.11 -4.79 -16.87
C LEU A 162 1.50 -3.32 -16.88
N LEU A 163 0.74 -2.50 -17.60
CA LEU A 163 0.95 -1.05 -17.63
C LEU A 163 0.71 -0.45 -16.24
N LEU A 164 -0.30 -0.92 -15.53
CA LEU A 164 -0.55 -0.48 -14.16
C LEU A 164 0.54 -0.94 -13.19
N ASP A 165 1.02 -2.18 -13.30
CA ASP A 165 2.11 -2.70 -12.46
C ASP A 165 3.35 -1.78 -12.56
N VAL A 166 3.66 -1.30 -13.78
CA VAL A 166 4.72 -0.30 -14.02
C VAL A 166 4.43 1.02 -13.29
N LEU A 167 3.20 1.52 -13.35
CA LEU A 167 2.84 2.76 -12.65
C LEU A 167 2.94 2.62 -11.13
N LEU A 168 2.45 1.52 -10.57
CA LEU A 168 2.52 1.23 -9.14
C LEU A 168 3.95 1.13 -8.64
N GLN A 169 4.86 0.63 -9.47
CA GLN A 169 6.27 0.48 -9.12
C GLN A 169 7.09 1.77 -9.30
N ARG A 170 6.82 2.56 -10.35
CA ARG A 170 7.69 3.69 -10.76
C ARG A 170 7.14 5.07 -10.43
N VAL A 171 5.82 5.23 -10.29
CA VAL A 171 5.20 6.52 -9.97
C VAL A 171 5.08 6.66 -8.46
N PRO A 172 5.46 7.82 -7.86
CA PRO A 172 5.27 8.02 -6.43
C PRO A 172 3.81 7.86 -6.01
N ALA A 173 3.60 7.18 -4.88
CA ALA A 173 2.28 6.87 -4.34
C ALA A 173 1.37 8.10 -4.27
N ARG A 174 1.91 9.25 -3.83
CA ARG A 174 1.20 10.53 -3.76
C ARG A 174 0.66 11.00 -5.11
N THR A 175 1.48 10.96 -6.15
CA THR A 175 1.06 11.36 -7.51
C THR A 175 -0.04 10.44 -8.02
N LEU A 176 0.09 9.13 -7.82
CA LEU A 176 -0.90 8.14 -8.25
C LEU A 176 -2.23 8.32 -7.51
N ALA A 177 -2.17 8.44 -6.18
CA ALA A 177 -3.29 8.69 -5.26
C ALA A 177 -4.04 9.95 -5.65
N GLU A 178 -3.33 11.09 -5.70
CA GLU A 178 -3.94 12.37 -5.99
C GLU A 178 -4.50 12.38 -7.41
N ARG A 179 -3.77 11.91 -8.44
CA ARG A 179 -4.13 12.22 -9.84
C ARG A 179 -5.08 11.24 -10.49
N SER A 180 -5.14 9.99 -10.01
CA SER A 180 -5.76 8.92 -10.80
C SER A 180 -6.46 7.82 -10.02
N ALA A 181 -6.25 7.70 -8.70
CA ALA A 181 -6.79 6.59 -7.93
C ALA A 181 -8.32 6.46 -8.07
N ALA A 182 -9.08 7.55 -7.92
CA ALA A 182 -10.54 7.52 -8.05
C ALA A 182 -11.01 6.96 -9.40
N THR A 183 -10.40 7.45 -10.48
CA THR A 183 -10.71 7.02 -11.83
C THR A 183 -10.28 5.57 -12.05
N ILE A 184 -9.07 5.20 -11.62
CA ILE A 184 -8.55 3.83 -11.78
C ILE A 184 -9.41 2.83 -11.00
N ILE A 185 -9.81 3.15 -9.75
CA ILE A 185 -10.72 2.33 -8.93
C ILE A 185 -12.06 2.11 -9.65
N GLY A 186 -12.64 3.16 -10.25
CA GLY A 186 -13.86 3.01 -11.06
C GLY A 186 -13.69 2.00 -12.21
N HIS A 187 -12.59 2.10 -12.97
CA HIS A 187 -12.29 1.14 -14.04
C HIS A 187 -12.01 -0.28 -13.53
N PHE A 188 -11.41 -0.42 -12.35
CA PHE A 188 -11.24 -1.72 -11.69
C PHE A 188 -12.58 -2.39 -11.40
N ILE A 189 -13.53 -1.62 -10.88
CA ILE A 189 -14.88 -2.07 -10.60
C ILE A 189 -15.56 -2.49 -11.91
N ASP A 190 -15.41 -1.72 -12.99
CA ASP A 190 -15.94 -2.08 -14.32
C ASP A 190 -15.32 -3.38 -14.89
N MET A 191 -14.03 -3.65 -14.63
CA MET A 191 -13.34 -4.86 -15.11
C MET A 191 -13.81 -6.15 -14.44
N ILE A 192 -14.36 -6.06 -13.21
CA ILE A 192 -14.87 -7.20 -12.44
C ILE A 192 -16.40 -7.23 -12.34
N SER A 193 -17.10 -6.19 -12.78
CA SER A 193 -18.56 -6.07 -12.64
C SER A 193 -19.24 -5.31 -13.77
N ARG A 194 -20.50 -5.64 -14.03
CA ARG A 194 -21.39 -4.95 -14.96
C ARG A 194 -22.47 -4.21 -14.19
N SER A 195 -22.76 -2.98 -14.59
CA SER A 195 -23.90 -2.22 -14.06
C SER A 195 -25.21 -2.81 -14.58
N ARG A 196 -26.19 -3.03 -13.69
CA ARG A 196 -27.59 -3.21 -14.12
C ARG A 196 -28.20 -1.84 -14.35
N HIS A 197 -28.94 -1.67 -15.45
CA HIS A 197 -29.57 -0.38 -15.79
C HIS A 197 -30.93 -0.16 -15.12
N ASP A 198 -31.38 -1.07 -14.24
CA ASP A 198 -32.81 -1.25 -13.94
C ASP A 198 -33.22 -0.91 -12.50
N THR A 199 -32.37 -0.30 -11.68
CA THR A 199 -32.76 0.09 -10.32
C THR A 199 -31.94 1.27 -9.79
N GLN A 200 -32.56 2.15 -9.02
CA GLN A 200 -32.01 3.41 -8.49
C GLN A 200 -30.90 3.23 -7.42
N GLN A 201 -30.37 2.02 -7.26
CA GLN A 201 -29.20 1.71 -6.44
C GLN A 201 -28.15 1.03 -7.31
N ALA A 202 -26.87 1.29 -7.06
CA ALA A 202 -25.72 0.78 -7.80
C ALA A 202 -25.53 -0.74 -7.66
N ASN A 203 -26.52 -1.54 -8.07
CA ASN A 203 -26.48 -2.99 -8.04
C ASN A 203 -25.66 -3.49 -9.24
N ARG A 204 -24.36 -3.65 -8.99
CA ARG A 204 -23.39 -4.20 -9.93
C ARG A 204 -23.34 -5.72 -9.79
N VAL A 205 -23.20 -6.45 -10.89
CA VAL A 205 -23.08 -7.92 -10.87
C VAL A 205 -21.73 -8.33 -11.43
N LEU A 206 -21.13 -9.36 -10.85
CA LEU A 206 -19.82 -9.86 -11.25
C LEU A 206 -19.78 -10.26 -12.73
N THR A 207 -18.70 -9.87 -13.40
CA THR A 207 -18.45 -10.28 -14.78
C THR A 207 -18.06 -11.76 -14.83
N VAL A 208 -18.86 -12.55 -15.51
CA VAL A 208 -18.44 -13.90 -15.95
C VAL A 208 -17.68 -13.75 -17.26
N ARG A 209 -16.38 -14.09 -17.26
CA ARG A 209 -15.58 -14.18 -18.49
C ARG A 209 -15.63 -15.61 -19.01
N LEU A 210 -16.33 -15.81 -20.13
CA LEU A 210 -16.23 -17.03 -20.91
C LEU A 210 -14.96 -16.97 -21.77
N THR A 211 -13.79 -17.23 -21.16
CA THR A 211 -12.52 -17.18 -21.90
C THR A 211 -12.21 -18.52 -22.57
N GLN A 212 -11.87 -18.47 -23.87
CA GLN A 212 -11.21 -19.55 -24.63
C GLN A 212 -9.71 -19.72 -24.23
N GLY A 213 -9.34 -19.41 -22.99
CA GLY A 213 -7.95 -19.35 -22.52
C GLY A 213 -7.70 -20.20 -21.26
N GLN A 214 -6.44 -20.33 -20.83
CA GLN A 214 -6.03 -21.19 -19.71
C GLN A 214 -6.38 -20.65 -18.30
N GLN A 215 -6.97 -19.46 -18.16
CA GLN A 215 -7.27 -18.85 -16.85
C GLN A 215 -8.77 -18.87 -16.54
N THR A 216 -9.12 -19.20 -15.29
CA THR A 216 -10.49 -19.17 -14.77
C THR A 216 -10.95 -17.73 -14.50
N THR A 217 -12.27 -17.49 -14.54
CA THR A 217 -12.87 -16.20 -14.17
C THR A 217 -12.46 -15.76 -12.75
N VAL A 218 -12.36 -16.71 -11.83
CA VAL A 218 -11.92 -16.48 -10.44
C VAL A 218 -10.50 -15.94 -10.43
N LYS A 219 -9.56 -16.65 -11.06
CA LYS A 219 -8.14 -16.27 -11.11
C LYS A 219 -7.92 -14.91 -11.78
N TRP A 220 -8.68 -14.61 -12.83
CA TRP A 220 -8.69 -13.28 -13.45
C TRP A 220 -9.11 -12.20 -12.45
N ARG A 221 -10.28 -12.36 -11.79
CA ARG A 221 -10.78 -11.37 -10.83
C ARG A 221 -9.83 -11.19 -9.65
N THR A 222 -9.25 -12.26 -9.13
CA THR A 222 -8.24 -12.20 -8.07
C THR A 222 -7.04 -11.35 -8.48
N LYS A 223 -6.52 -11.51 -9.71
CA LYS A 223 -5.42 -10.68 -10.22
C LYS A 223 -5.78 -9.20 -10.31
N VAL A 224 -7.00 -8.89 -10.74
CA VAL A 224 -7.51 -7.52 -10.84
C VAL A 224 -7.64 -6.91 -9.45
N LEU A 225 -8.24 -7.65 -8.52
CA LEU A 225 -8.40 -7.25 -7.12
C LEU A 225 -7.04 -7.07 -6.40
N GLN A 226 -6.02 -7.87 -6.72
CA GLN A 226 -4.66 -7.69 -6.17
C GLN A 226 -4.07 -6.31 -6.52
N ARG A 227 -4.30 -5.79 -7.73
CA ARG A 227 -3.83 -4.44 -8.09
C ARG A 227 -4.69 -3.37 -7.45
N LEU A 228 -6.00 -3.60 -7.31
CA LEU A 228 -6.87 -2.72 -6.53
C LEU A 228 -6.39 -2.62 -5.07
N GLN A 229 -6.05 -3.75 -4.44
CA GLN A 229 -5.45 -3.78 -3.10
C GLN A 229 -4.17 -2.95 -3.03
N GLN A 230 -3.30 -3.02 -4.05
CA GLN A 230 -2.08 -2.21 -4.10
C GLN A 230 -2.40 -0.70 -4.18
N ILE A 231 -3.40 -0.30 -4.98
CA ILE A 231 -3.85 1.09 -5.08
C ILE A 231 -4.46 1.59 -3.77
N LEU A 232 -5.31 0.80 -3.12
CA LEU A 232 -5.83 1.17 -1.81
C LEU A 232 -4.71 1.29 -0.78
N GLY A 233 -3.69 0.44 -0.89
CA GLY A 233 -2.45 0.55 -0.11
C GLY A 233 -1.69 1.86 -0.35
N THR A 234 -1.62 2.35 -1.59
CA THR A 234 -0.98 3.65 -1.87
C THR A 234 -1.77 4.82 -1.29
N LEU A 235 -3.10 4.75 -1.26
CA LEU A 235 -3.95 5.76 -0.59
C LEU A 235 -3.67 5.82 0.91
N LEU A 236 -3.63 4.66 1.58
CA LEU A 236 -3.33 4.57 3.02
C LEU A 236 -1.97 5.16 3.39
N LEU A 237 -0.95 4.98 2.55
CA LEU A 237 0.39 5.51 2.78
C LEU A 237 0.45 7.04 2.68
N VAL A 238 -0.31 7.62 1.76
CA VAL A 238 -0.32 9.08 1.52
C VAL A 238 -0.98 9.82 2.68
N GLU A 239 -2.06 9.27 3.24
CA GLU A 239 -2.73 9.89 4.40
C GLU A 239 -1.90 9.82 5.69
N GLN A 240 -1.02 8.82 5.83
CA GLN A 240 -0.11 8.69 6.99
C GLN A 240 1.06 9.69 6.97
N GLN A 241 1.34 10.36 5.84
CA GLN A 241 2.44 11.31 5.70
C GLN A 241 1.93 12.74 5.43
N PRO A 242 1.22 13.39 6.38
CA PRO A 242 0.80 14.79 6.22
C PRO A 242 1.97 15.79 6.25
N GLU A 243 3.16 15.35 6.67
CA GLU A 243 4.31 16.20 7.03
C GLU A 243 5.03 16.85 5.84
N LEU A 244 5.05 16.24 4.64
CA LEU A 244 5.82 16.80 3.51
C LEU A 244 5.13 17.94 2.76
N ALA A 245 3.81 18.09 2.90
CA ALA A 245 3.08 19.21 2.30
C ALA A 245 2.95 20.43 3.23
N LYS A 246 3.14 20.24 4.54
CA LYS A 246 3.04 21.29 5.56
C LYS A 246 4.38 21.95 5.92
N GLN A 247 5.49 21.57 5.28
CA GLN A 247 6.72 22.36 5.27
C GLN A 247 6.57 23.60 4.36
N SER A 248 5.48 24.37 4.51
CA SER A 248 5.63 25.81 4.39
C SER A 248 6.52 26.19 5.55
N SER A 249 7.75 26.61 5.26
CA SER A 249 8.77 27.00 6.23
C SER A 249 8.11 27.60 7.47
N ALA A 250 8.10 26.86 8.60
CA ALA A 250 7.63 27.40 9.86
C ALA A 250 8.31 28.75 10.03
N ALA A 251 7.52 29.81 10.23
CA ALA A 251 8.02 31.18 10.29
C ALA A 251 9.22 31.22 11.25
N ARG A 252 10.42 31.43 10.70
CA ARG A 252 11.63 31.49 11.51
C ARG A 252 11.58 32.78 12.31
N VAL A 253 11.26 32.69 13.59
CA VAL A 253 11.32 33.82 14.51
C VAL A 253 12.80 34.12 14.75
N GLU A 254 13.33 35.13 14.05
CA GLU A 254 14.67 35.64 14.33
C GLU A 254 14.58 36.85 15.26
N HIS A 255 15.35 36.81 16.36
CA HIS A 255 15.42 37.89 17.33
C HIS A 255 16.33 39.02 16.81
N TYR A 256 15.80 40.25 16.78
CA TYR A 256 16.55 41.44 16.39
C TYR A 256 17.68 41.72 17.39
N ASP A 257 18.88 41.98 16.87
CA ASP A 257 20.08 42.31 17.65
C ASP A 257 20.66 43.61 17.09
N GLY A 258 20.63 44.68 17.89
CA GLY A 258 21.00 46.02 17.47
C GLY A 258 22.49 46.25 17.26
N GLU A 259 23.36 45.33 17.70
CA GLU A 259 24.81 45.46 17.57
C GLU A 259 25.38 44.84 16.29
N ARG A 260 24.54 44.14 15.50
CA ARG A 260 24.95 43.45 14.27
C ARG A 260 24.05 43.79 13.10
N ALA A 261 24.66 44.01 11.93
CA ALA A 261 23.90 44.13 10.69
C ALA A 261 23.23 42.79 10.34
N GLN A 262 21.90 42.77 10.34
CA GLN A 262 21.08 41.60 10.05
C GLN A 262 20.48 41.72 8.65
N TYR A 263 20.61 40.65 7.85
CA TYR A 263 20.10 40.58 6.47
C TYR A 263 18.89 39.65 6.41
N TYR A 264 17.71 40.21 6.14
CA TYR A 264 16.48 39.45 5.99
C TYR A 264 16.21 39.16 4.51
N ASN A 265 15.93 37.89 4.18
CA ASN A 265 15.48 37.54 2.83
C ASN A 265 14.04 38.05 2.63
N VAL A 266 13.88 39.15 1.88
CA VAL A 266 12.56 39.75 1.54
C VAL A 266 11.86 39.00 0.39
N TRP A 267 12.38 37.85 0.00
CA TRP A 267 11.77 37.06 -1.08
C TRP A 267 10.51 36.43 -0.53
N LEU A 268 9.35 36.94 -0.96
CA LEU A 268 8.09 36.26 -0.75
C LEU A 268 8.27 34.81 -1.27
N PRO A 269 8.07 33.76 -0.47
CA PRO A 269 8.03 32.42 -1.02
C PRO A 269 6.99 32.47 -2.15
N MET A 270 7.42 32.14 -3.37
CA MET A 270 6.51 32.07 -4.51
C MET A 270 5.28 31.32 -4.03
N LYS A 271 4.12 31.99 -4.03
CA LYS A 271 2.87 31.30 -3.73
C LYS A 271 2.76 30.20 -4.77
N VAL A 272 3.04 28.97 -4.36
CA VAL A 272 2.80 27.79 -5.19
C VAL A 272 1.34 27.89 -5.57
N ASP A 273 1.05 27.97 -6.87
CA ASP A 273 -0.32 28.06 -7.36
C ASP A 273 -1.08 26.83 -6.85
N GLY A 274 -1.91 27.03 -5.82
CA GLY A 274 -2.65 25.97 -5.14
C GLY A 274 -3.82 25.45 -5.97
N ARG A 275 -4.04 26.03 -7.17
CA ARG A 275 -5.00 25.48 -8.13
C ARG A 275 -4.47 24.14 -8.60
N GLY A 276 -5.16 23.08 -8.20
CA GLY A 276 -4.92 21.76 -8.76
C GLY A 276 -5.00 21.83 -10.30
N LEU A 277 -4.15 21.07 -10.98
CA LEU A 277 -4.07 21.06 -12.45
C LEU A 277 -5.44 20.85 -13.13
N HIS A 278 -6.39 20.20 -12.45
CA HIS A 278 -7.80 20.05 -12.88
C HIS A 278 -8.55 21.39 -12.97
N ALA A 279 -8.32 22.32 -12.03
CA ALA A 279 -8.86 23.67 -12.08
C ALA A 279 -8.25 24.49 -13.22
N LEU A 280 -6.99 24.21 -13.58
CA LEU A 280 -6.32 24.81 -14.74
C LEU A 280 -6.79 24.20 -16.08
N LEU A 281 -7.13 22.91 -16.08
CA LEU A 281 -7.59 22.17 -17.26
C LEU A 281 -9.13 22.17 -17.44
N GLY A 282 -9.88 22.82 -16.55
CA GLY A 282 -11.34 22.89 -16.62
C GLY A 282 -12.04 21.54 -16.38
N GLU A 283 -11.39 20.61 -15.70
CA GLU A 283 -11.97 19.31 -15.35
C GLU A 283 -12.92 19.43 -14.15
N ARG A 284 -14.01 18.62 -14.14
CA ARG A 284 -15.04 18.68 -13.10
C ARG A 284 -14.42 18.59 -11.70
N GLN A 285 -14.91 19.45 -10.80
CA GLN A 285 -14.54 19.48 -9.38
C GLN A 285 -14.69 18.07 -8.78
N ARG A 286 -13.66 17.60 -8.08
CA ARG A 286 -13.68 16.30 -7.40
C ARG A 286 -14.83 16.27 -6.41
N GLN A 287 -15.56 15.15 -6.35
CA GLN A 287 -16.42 14.81 -5.20
C GLN A 287 -15.65 15.01 -3.90
N THR A 288 -16.33 15.36 -2.81
CA THR A 288 -15.69 15.48 -1.49
C THR A 288 -15.03 14.15 -1.12
N SER A 289 -13.94 14.19 -0.36
CA SER A 289 -13.20 12.97 0.02
C SER A 289 -14.12 11.93 0.68
N ASP A 290 -15.10 12.39 1.45
CA ASP A 290 -16.12 11.59 2.12
C ASP A 290 -17.05 10.87 1.14
N GLU A 291 -17.64 11.61 0.17
CA GLU A 291 -18.51 11.03 -0.85
C GLU A 291 -17.78 10.00 -1.73
N GLN A 292 -16.50 10.24 -2.02
CA GLN A 292 -15.67 9.32 -2.79
C GLN A 292 -15.43 8.02 -2.03
N LEU A 293 -15.01 8.12 -0.77
CA LEU A 293 -14.72 6.95 0.06
C LEU A 293 -15.99 6.13 0.30
N ARG A 294 -17.10 6.81 0.65
CA ARG A 294 -18.41 6.17 0.76
C ARG A 294 -18.82 5.49 -0.54
N GLY A 295 -18.61 6.14 -1.68
CA GLY A 295 -18.85 5.57 -3.00
C GLY A 295 -18.02 4.31 -3.29
N TYR A 296 -16.75 4.28 -2.91
CA TYR A 296 -15.90 3.08 -3.04
C TYR A 296 -16.45 1.93 -2.19
N VAL A 297 -16.77 2.18 -0.92
CA VAL A 297 -17.31 1.18 -0.02
C VAL A 297 -18.64 0.62 -0.53
N GLN A 298 -19.55 1.51 -0.97
CA GLN A 298 -20.85 1.13 -1.52
C GLN A 298 -20.75 0.21 -2.73
N GLN A 299 -19.78 0.46 -3.62
CA GLN A 299 -19.60 -0.33 -4.83
C GLN A 299 -18.79 -1.61 -4.59
N LEU A 300 -17.75 -1.56 -3.76
CA LEU A 300 -16.82 -2.67 -3.56
C LEU A 300 -17.36 -3.71 -2.58
N MET A 301 -17.92 -3.31 -1.44
CA MET A 301 -18.32 -4.27 -0.40
C MET A 301 -19.27 -5.37 -0.90
N PRO A 302 -20.35 -5.07 -1.64
CA PRO A 302 -21.21 -6.10 -2.22
C PRO A 302 -20.46 -7.00 -3.20
N LEU A 303 -19.65 -6.42 -4.10
CA LEU A 303 -18.89 -7.18 -5.09
C LEU A 303 -17.87 -8.13 -4.47
N LEU A 304 -17.24 -7.73 -3.36
CA LEU A 304 -16.30 -8.59 -2.62
C LEU A 304 -17.03 -9.77 -1.96
N GLN A 305 -18.23 -9.52 -1.40
CA GLN A 305 -19.07 -10.58 -0.84
C GLN A 305 -19.56 -11.54 -1.92
N ASP A 306 -20.10 -11.02 -3.03
CA ASP A 306 -20.55 -11.83 -4.16
C ASP A 306 -19.40 -12.66 -4.75
N ASN A 307 -18.18 -12.10 -4.80
CA ASN A 307 -17.01 -12.80 -5.30
C ASN A 307 -16.69 -14.00 -4.41
N TRP A 308 -16.79 -13.82 -3.09
CA TRP A 308 -16.64 -14.90 -2.14
C TRP A 308 -17.74 -15.95 -2.26
N LEU A 309 -19.00 -15.54 -2.39
CA LEU A 309 -20.15 -16.44 -2.52
C LEU A 309 -20.03 -17.37 -3.75
N GLU A 310 -19.42 -16.90 -4.84
CA GLU A 310 -19.18 -17.70 -6.04
C GLU A 310 -18.07 -18.75 -5.87
N VAL A 311 -17.11 -18.49 -4.97
CA VAL A 311 -15.85 -19.25 -4.87
C VAL A 311 -15.79 -20.14 -3.61
N ARG A 312 -16.59 -19.83 -2.59
CA ARG A 312 -16.65 -20.61 -1.35
C ARG A 312 -17.17 -22.03 -1.61
N PRO A 313 -16.71 -23.04 -0.85
CA PRO A 313 -17.25 -24.38 -0.94
C PRO A 313 -18.74 -24.37 -0.55
N GLN A 314 -19.61 -24.88 -1.42
CA GLN A 314 -21.04 -24.97 -1.14
C GLN A 314 -21.32 -26.23 -0.31
N GLN A 315 -21.99 -26.08 0.83
CA GLN A 315 -22.49 -27.22 1.60
C GLN A 315 -23.65 -27.86 0.84
N GLN A 316 -23.36 -28.87 0.01
CA GLN A 316 -24.42 -29.71 -0.55
C GLN A 316 -24.95 -30.62 0.57
N GLN A 317 -26.24 -30.52 0.85
CA GLN A 317 -26.95 -31.40 1.77
C GLN A 317 -27.10 -32.80 1.17
N THR A 318 -26.02 -33.56 1.06
CA THR A 318 -26.06 -34.97 0.66
C THR A 318 -25.68 -35.82 1.87
N LYS A 319 -26.63 -36.59 2.40
CA LYS A 319 -26.56 -37.38 3.64
C LYS A 319 -25.57 -38.58 3.60
N GLU A 320 -24.56 -38.57 2.74
CA GLU A 320 -23.65 -39.71 2.58
C GLU A 320 -22.19 -39.35 2.89
N LYS A 321 -21.72 -39.90 4.02
CA LYS A 321 -20.32 -40.10 4.46
C LYS A 321 -19.54 -38.85 4.95
N GLU A 322 -19.35 -38.81 6.28
CA GLU A 322 -18.51 -37.86 7.04
C GLU A 322 -17.07 -37.70 6.52
N GLN A 323 -16.52 -38.67 5.77
CA GLN A 323 -15.19 -38.57 5.17
C GLN A 323 -15.17 -37.72 3.88
N GLN A 324 -16.25 -37.70 3.08
CA GLN A 324 -16.36 -36.79 1.94
C GLN A 324 -16.68 -35.36 2.38
N LEU A 325 -17.33 -35.20 3.54
CA LEU A 325 -17.66 -33.90 4.12
C LEU A 325 -16.40 -33.08 4.46
N LYS A 326 -15.33 -33.71 4.94
CA LYS A 326 -14.07 -33.01 5.28
C LYS A 326 -13.32 -32.49 4.04
N GLU A 327 -13.34 -33.22 2.93
CA GLU A 327 -12.71 -32.76 1.67
C GLU A 327 -13.54 -31.68 0.97
N GLN A 328 -14.87 -31.71 1.12
CA GLN A 328 -15.79 -30.72 0.56
C GLN A 328 -15.71 -29.34 1.24
N LEU A 329 -15.11 -29.25 2.43
CA LEU A 329 -14.97 -28.00 3.18
C LEU A 329 -13.61 -27.31 2.95
N LEU A 330 -12.67 -27.95 2.24
CA LEU A 330 -11.35 -27.42 1.98
C LEU A 330 -11.35 -26.46 0.79
N LEU A 331 -10.62 -25.35 0.92
CA LEU A 331 -10.45 -24.37 -0.13
C LEU A 331 -9.53 -24.87 -1.24
N SER A 332 -9.87 -24.54 -2.48
CA SER A 332 -8.94 -24.64 -3.61
C SER A 332 -7.85 -23.56 -3.50
N VAL A 333 -6.74 -23.71 -4.22
CA VAL A 333 -5.66 -22.72 -4.23
C VAL A 333 -6.16 -21.35 -4.70
N ASP A 334 -6.93 -21.33 -5.79
CA ASP A 334 -7.51 -20.10 -6.35
C ASP A 334 -8.54 -19.47 -5.37
N ALA A 335 -9.28 -20.29 -4.60
CA ALA A 335 -10.22 -19.81 -3.58
C ALA A 335 -9.51 -19.20 -2.37
N ALA A 336 -8.44 -19.82 -1.88
CA ALA A 336 -7.65 -19.30 -0.77
C ALA A 336 -6.93 -17.99 -1.12
N GLU A 337 -6.43 -17.87 -2.36
CA GLU A 337 -5.84 -16.63 -2.89
C GLU A 337 -6.91 -15.53 -3.03
N SER A 338 -8.10 -15.88 -3.56
CA SER A 338 -9.22 -14.93 -3.61
C SER A 338 -9.59 -14.43 -2.22
N LEU A 339 -9.82 -15.34 -1.26
CA LEU A 339 -10.16 -14.99 0.12
C LEU A 339 -9.13 -14.03 0.73
N HIS A 340 -7.84 -14.30 0.55
CA HIS A 340 -6.77 -13.44 1.05
C HIS A 340 -6.90 -12.00 0.54
N VAL A 341 -7.06 -11.84 -0.77
CA VAL A 341 -7.14 -10.53 -1.43
C VAL A 341 -8.43 -9.80 -1.04
N LEU A 342 -9.56 -10.51 -0.96
CA LEU A 342 -10.85 -9.93 -0.55
C LEU A 342 -10.77 -9.35 0.87
N LEU A 343 -10.23 -10.12 1.82
CA LEU A 343 -10.11 -9.69 3.21
C LEU A 343 -9.12 -8.52 3.38
N ASP A 344 -8.04 -8.50 2.61
CA ASP A 344 -7.10 -7.39 2.63
C ASP A 344 -7.73 -6.10 2.08
N ILE A 345 -8.49 -6.18 0.98
CA ILE A 345 -9.24 -5.02 0.45
C ILE A 345 -10.25 -4.52 1.50
N MET A 346 -11.05 -5.40 2.11
CA MET A 346 -12.00 -5.01 3.16
C MET A 346 -11.29 -4.33 4.34
N THR A 347 -10.11 -4.83 4.72
CA THR A 347 -9.30 -4.26 5.79
C THR A 347 -8.76 -2.87 5.42
N GLN A 348 -8.31 -2.68 4.18
CA GLN A 348 -7.81 -1.40 3.70
C GLN A 348 -8.93 -0.37 3.58
N LEU A 349 -10.11 -0.76 3.08
CA LEU A 349 -11.30 0.12 3.07
C LEU A 349 -11.64 0.58 4.49
N TRP A 350 -11.62 -0.34 5.45
CA TRP A 350 -11.84 0.01 6.85
C TRP A 350 -10.78 0.98 7.40
N GLN A 351 -9.51 0.77 7.06
CA GLN A 351 -8.42 1.66 7.48
C GLN A 351 -8.56 3.06 6.87
N LEU A 352 -8.96 3.17 5.61
CA LEU A 352 -9.24 4.47 4.97
C LEU A 352 -10.39 5.20 5.68
N VAL A 353 -11.46 4.49 6.04
CA VAL A 353 -12.57 5.07 6.84
C VAL A 353 -12.06 5.61 8.18
N GLN A 354 -11.26 4.83 8.90
CA GLN A 354 -10.71 5.26 10.19
C GLN A 354 -9.75 6.45 10.07
N GLN A 355 -8.90 6.48 9.04
CA GLN A 355 -7.97 7.58 8.80
C GLN A 355 -8.72 8.86 8.41
N HIS A 356 -9.77 8.75 7.59
CA HIS A 356 -10.61 9.87 7.22
C HIS A 356 -11.33 10.47 8.43
N GLU A 357 -11.98 9.63 9.27
CA GLU A 357 -12.62 10.08 10.50
C GLU A 357 -11.61 10.73 11.46
N ALA A 358 -10.41 10.17 11.61
CA ALA A 358 -9.35 10.74 12.45
C ALA A 358 -8.80 12.07 11.89
N ALA A 359 -8.67 12.21 10.57
CA ALA A 359 -8.23 13.44 9.93
C ALA A 359 -9.28 14.56 10.08
N GLN A 360 -10.56 14.22 10.02
CA GLN A 360 -11.67 15.17 10.24
C GLN A 360 -11.68 15.68 11.68
N GLN A 361 -11.43 14.81 12.67
CA GLN A 361 -11.30 15.19 14.09
C GLN A 361 -10.20 16.23 14.29
N GLN A 362 -9.02 16.04 13.68
CA GLN A 362 -7.90 16.97 13.80
C GLN A 362 -8.15 18.34 13.16
N GLN A 363 -9.00 18.41 12.12
CA GLN A 363 -9.24 19.65 11.38
C GLN A 363 -10.29 20.55 12.01
N LEU A 364 -11.28 19.97 12.69
CA LEU A 364 -12.46 20.70 13.15
C LEU A 364 -12.51 20.93 14.67
N GLU A 365 -11.60 20.35 15.47
CA GLU A 365 -11.69 20.35 16.95
C GLU A 365 -13.09 19.96 17.47
N LEU A 366 -13.83 19.17 16.69
CA LEU A 366 -15.18 18.70 16.98
C LEU A 366 -15.14 17.28 17.59
N GLU A 367 -16.23 16.91 18.26
CA GLU A 367 -16.48 15.57 18.78
C GLU A 367 -16.28 14.48 17.70
N PRO A 368 -15.84 13.26 18.08
CA PRO A 368 -15.55 12.19 17.14
C PRO A 368 -16.79 11.75 16.36
N THR A 369 -16.92 12.18 15.11
CA THR A 369 -17.96 11.73 14.19
C THR A 369 -17.59 10.35 13.62
N HIS A 370 -18.09 9.29 14.24
CA HIS A 370 -17.98 7.91 13.76
C HIS A 370 -19.07 7.53 12.73
N GLU A 371 -19.56 8.50 11.94
CA GLU A 371 -20.74 8.32 11.10
C GLU A 371 -20.50 7.30 9.97
N LEU A 372 -19.34 7.37 9.31
CA LEU A 372 -19.04 6.51 8.17
C LEU A 372 -18.76 5.07 8.62
N SER A 373 -18.05 4.90 9.73
CA SER A 373 -17.79 3.61 10.34
C SER A 373 -19.06 2.97 10.92
N GLN A 374 -19.97 3.74 11.52
CA GLN A 374 -21.30 3.25 11.93
C GLN A 374 -22.14 2.83 10.71
N TRP A 375 -22.25 3.68 9.69
CA TRP A 375 -22.97 3.34 8.46
C TRP A 375 -22.45 2.07 7.79
N LEU A 376 -21.12 1.87 7.75
CA LEU A 376 -20.49 0.68 7.21
C LEU A 376 -20.84 -0.59 8.00
N ARG A 377 -20.96 -0.49 9.33
CA ARG A 377 -21.42 -1.61 10.18
C ARG A 377 -22.87 -1.94 9.88
N ASP A 378 -23.75 -0.94 9.94
CA ASP A 378 -25.19 -1.14 9.77
C ASP A 378 -25.52 -1.73 8.39
N SER A 379 -24.75 -1.35 7.37
CA SER A 379 -24.97 -1.79 5.99
C SER A 379 -24.45 -3.20 5.70
N TYR A 380 -23.34 -3.63 6.31
CA TYR A 380 -22.60 -4.82 5.85
C TYR A 380 -22.20 -5.83 6.94
N ALA A 381 -22.28 -5.50 8.23
CA ALA A 381 -21.79 -6.37 9.31
C ALA A 381 -22.48 -7.73 9.34
N GLN A 382 -23.82 -7.73 9.26
CA GLN A 382 -24.62 -8.97 9.33
C GLN A 382 -24.41 -9.86 8.11
N SER A 383 -24.37 -9.27 6.91
CA SER A 383 -24.11 -10.04 5.68
C SER A 383 -22.69 -10.60 5.68
N PHE A 384 -21.70 -9.83 6.15
CA PHE A 384 -20.34 -10.29 6.32
C PHE A 384 -20.25 -11.49 7.27
N LEU A 385 -20.84 -11.39 8.47
CA LEU A 385 -20.85 -12.48 9.45
C LEU A 385 -21.47 -13.75 8.88
N ARG A 386 -22.61 -13.60 8.19
CA ARG A 386 -23.31 -14.70 7.55
C ARG A 386 -22.45 -15.38 6.48
N HIS A 387 -21.86 -14.61 5.56
CA HIS A 387 -21.16 -15.14 4.39
C HIS A 387 -19.77 -15.71 4.69
N PHE A 388 -19.06 -15.16 5.69
CA PHE A 388 -17.67 -15.53 6.01
C PHE A 388 -17.51 -16.37 7.28
N LEU A 389 -18.50 -16.41 8.17
CA LEU A 389 -18.46 -17.25 9.38
C LEU A 389 -19.61 -18.27 9.42
N LYS A 390 -20.87 -17.85 9.46
CA LYS A 390 -21.99 -18.77 9.76
C LYS A 390 -22.26 -19.81 8.68
N GLU A 391 -22.23 -19.40 7.42
CA GLU A 391 -22.48 -20.31 6.28
C GLU A 391 -21.20 -21.01 5.79
N CYS A 392 -20.09 -20.83 6.49
CA CYS A 392 -18.79 -21.43 6.17
C CYS A 392 -18.28 -22.26 7.36
N SER A 393 -17.41 -23.22 7.10
CA SER A 393 -16.71 -23.95 8.16
C SER A 393 -15.43 -23.21 8.57
N PHE A 394 -15.55 -22.10 9.28
CA PHE A 394 -14.38 -21.50 9.92
C PHE A 394 -13.81 -22.48 10.97
N PRO A 395 -12.48 -22.68 11.08
CA PRO A 395 -11.41 -22.01 10.34
C PRO A 395 -11.16 -22.60 8.94
N TYR A 396 -10.80 -21.73 8.00
CA TYR A 396 -10.52 -22.14 6.62
C TYR A 396 -9.21 -22.91 6.51
N GLN A 397 -9.21 -23.97 5.71
CA GLN A 397 -8.05 -24.79 5.38
C GLN A 397 -8.05 -25.12 3.89
N ARG A 398 -6.88 -25.35 3.31
CA ARG A 398 -6.69 -25.65 1.89
C ARG A 398 -6.52 -27.15 1.66
N VAL A 399 -6.92 -27.64 0.49
CA VAL A 399 -6.64 -29.02 0.08
C VAL A 399 -5.11 -29.27 0.07
N PRO A 400 -4.59 -30.30 0.75
CA PRO A 400 -3.17 -30.66 0.71
C PRO A 400 -2.75 -31.01 -0.71
N GLN A 401 -1.74 -30.32 -1.24
CA GLN A 401 -1.32 -30.51 -2.63
C GLN A 401 -0.23 -31.58 -2.69
N VAL A 402 -0.54 -32.77 -3.21
CA VAL A 402 0.48 -33.80 -3.50
C VAL A 402 1.28 -33.33 -4.71
N MET A 403 2.44 -32.70 -4.50
CA MET A 403 3.32 -32.25 -5.59
C MET A 403 4.35 -33.32 -6.00
N PRO A 404 4.58 -33.55 -7.31
CA PRO A 404 5.64 -34.43 -7.80
C PRO A 404 7.03 -33.89 -7.42
N GLN A 405 7.97 -34.80 -7.15
CA GLN A 405 9.30 -34.53 -6.54
C GLN A 405 10.27 -33.68 -7.39
N THR A 406 9.85 -33.16 -8.55
CA THR A 406 10.73 -32.50 -9.53
C THR A 406 10.72 -30.96 -9.51
N ALA A 407 9.95 -30.31 -8.62
CA ALA A 407 9.88 -28.84 -8.57
C ALA A 407 11.02 -28.22 -7.72
N THR A 408 11.78 -27.31 -8.33
CA THR A 408 12.92 -26.62 -7.70
C THR A 408 12.50 -25.68 -6.54
N GLY A 409 13.35 -25.59 -5.51
CA GLY A 409 13.04 -24.92 -4.23
C GLY A 409 12.66 -23.43 -4.29
N LYS A 410 13.09 -22.69 -5.32
CA LYS A 410 12.70 -21.27 -5.50
C LYS A 410 11.25 -21.10 -5.96
N ARG A 411 10.73 -22.02 -6.81
CA ARG A 411 9.31 -22.02 -7.22
C ARG A 411 8.39 -22.44 -6.06
N ARG A 412 8.85 -23.37 -5.20
CA ARG A 412 8.13 -23.79 -3.99
C ARG A 412 7.86 -22.64 -3.02
N LYS A 413 8.83 -21.74 -2.77
CA LYS A 413 8.63 -20.58 -1.87
C LYS A 413 7.64 -19.55 -2.41
N LEU A 414 7.70 -19.21 -3.71
CA LEU A 414 6.81 -18.20 -4.29
C LEU A 414 5.33 -18.62 -4.30
N LEU A 415 5.03 -19.90 -4.53
CA LEU A 415 3.66 -20.44 -4.59
C LEU A 415 2.99 -20.60 -3.22
N HIS A 416 3.77 -20.83 -2.15
CA HIS A 416 3.26 -20.94 -0.78
C HIS A 416 3.09 -19.57 -0.09
N ALA A 417 3.84 -18.55 -0.50
CA ALA A 417 3.85 -17.24 0.15
C ALA A 417 2.58 -16.39 -0.12
N SER A 418 1.99 -16.45 -1.33
CA SER A 418 0.88 -15.56 -1.70
C SER A 418 -0.52 -16.06 -1.29
N ALA A 419 -0.65 -17.28 -0.78
CA ALA A 419 -1.95 -17.92 -0.50
C ALA A 419 -2.14 -18.37 0.96
N GLY A 420 -1.29 -17.92 1.89
CA GLY A 420 -1.48 -18.15 3.34
C GLY A 420 -1.26 -19.58 3.83
N GLY A 421 -0.51 -20.40 3.09
CA GLY A 421 -0.18 -21.78 3.47
C GLY A 421 -1.36 -22.75 3.40
N GLU A 422 -1.19 -23.95 3.96
CA GLU A 422 -2.25 -24.99 3.97
C GLU A 422 -3.35 -24.68 4.99
N LEU A 423 -2.99 -24.04 6.11
CA LEU A 423 -3.92 -23.71 7.19
C LEU A 423 -4.58 -22.32 7.06
N CYS A 424 -4.30 -21.60 5.96
CA CYS A 424 -4.83 -20.26 5.69
C CYS A 424 -4.73 -19.30 6.90
N VAL A 425 -3.63 -19.39 7.65
CA VAL A 425 -3.47 -18.67 8.93
C VAL A 425 -3.61 -17.16 8.75
N PRO A 426 -2.98 -16.53 7.75
CA PRO A 426 -3.16 -15.10 7.52
C PRO A 426 -4.62 -14.69 7.27
N GLN A 427 -5.39 -15.48 6.51
CA GLN A 427 -6.79 -15.21 6.19
C GLN A 427 -7.67 -15.36 7.43
N ASN A 428 -7.50 -16.45 8.18
CA ASN A 428 -8.27 -16.71 9.40
C ASN A 428 -8.02 -15.63 10.47
N LEU A 429 -6.77 -15.22 10.68
CA LEU A 429 -6.44 -14.13 11.61
C LEU A 429 -6.98 -12.77 11.14
N ARG A 430 -7.05 -12.53 9.83
CA ARG A 430 -7.66 -11.32 9.28
C ARG A 430 -9.17 -11.30 9.49
N LEU A 431 -9.84 -12.44 9.35
CA LEU A 431 -11.27 -12.58 9.65
C LEU A 431 -11.55 -12.22 11.10
N VAL A 432 -10.76 -12.72 12.05
CA VAL A 432 -10.88 -12.35 13.47
C VAL A 432 -10.85 -10.83 13.66
N GLN A 433 -9.88 -10.14 13.03
CA GLN A 433 -9.77 -8.68 13.11
C GLN A 433 -10.98 -7.97 12.49
N LEU A 434 -11.47 -8.42 11.34
CA LEU A 434 -12.61 -7.81 10.66
C LEU A 434 -13.91 -8.00 11.45
N VAL A 435 -14.15 -9.17 12.03
CA VAL A 435 -15.31 -9.42 12.90
C VAL A 435 -15.31 -8.47 14.09
N CYS A 436 -14.15 -8.32 14.75
CA CYS A 436 -13.94 -7.37 15.85
C CYS A 436 -14.17 -5.90 15.44
N ARG A 437 -14.01 -5.54 14.16
CA ARG A 437 -14.26 -4.19 13.65
C ARG A 437 -15.73 -3.95 13.32
N PHE A 438 -16.39 -4.96 12.77
CA PHE A 438 -17.82 -4.93 12.45
C PHE A 438 -18.68 -4.95 13.72
N PHE A 439 -18.26 -5.66 14.75
CA PHE A 439 -19.00 -5.82 16.00
C PHE A 439 -18.15 -5.39 17.21
N PRO A 440 -17.89 -4.08 17.39
CA PRO A 440 -17.13 -3.56 18.53
C PRO A 440 -17.81 -3.81 19.89
N LEU A 441 -19.15 -3.94 19.86
CA LEU A 441 -20.00 -4.25 21.00
C LEU A 441 -20.68 -5.58 20.73
N ALA A 442 -19.98 -6.66 21.07
CA ALA A 442 -20.47 -8.02 20.82
C ALA A 442 -21.83 -8.24 21.49
N GLN A 443 -22.79 -8.72 20.71
CA GLN A 443 -24.15 -9.01 21.16
C GLN A 443 -24.25 -10.47 21.65
N PRO A 444 -25.24 -10.81 22.51
CA PRO A 444 -25.44 -12.18 22.98
C PRO A 444 -25.61 -13.20 21.83
N GLU A 445 -26.20 -12.79 20.72
CA GLU A 445 -26.39 -13.63 19.52
C GLU A 445 -25.09 -14.11 18.87
N GLN A 446 -23.97 -13.47 19.18
CA GLN A 446 -22.65 -13.76 18.61
C GLN A 446 -21.78 -14.60 19.54
N HIS A 447 -22.34 -15.10 20.65
CA HIS A 447 -21.62 -15.90 21.62
C HIS A 447 -20.86 -17.08 20.98
N ASP A 448 -21.53 -17.86 20.13
CA ASP A 448 -20.93 -19.03 19.49
C ASP A 448 -19.95 -18.65 18.37
N ASP A 449 -20.22 -17.53 17.69
CA ASP A 449 -19.34 -16.98 16.65
C ASP A 449 -17.99 -16.60 17.26
N TYR A 450 -17.99 -15.80 18.35
CA TYR A 450 -16.76 -15.43 19.06
C TYR A 450 -16.11 -16.62 19.77
N GLY A 451 -16.89 -17.58 20.27
CA GLY A 451 -16.35 -18.81 20.85
C GLY A 451 -15.45 -19.57 19.88
N SER A 452 -15.88 -19.68 18.62
CA SER A 452 -15.11 -20.32 17.55
C SER A 452 -13.83 -19.54 17.20
N LEU A 453 -13.91 -18.20 17.15
CA LEU A 453 -12.76 -17.33 16.89
C LEU A 453 -11.72 -17.39 18.02
N LEU A 454 -12.17 -17.33 19.27
CA LEU A 454 -11.29 -17.43 20.45
C LEU A 454 -10.60 -18.79 20.52
N HIS A 455 -11.33 -19.87 20.26
CA HIS A 455 -10.75 -21.21 20.21
C HIS A 455 -9.63 -21.31 19.16
N TYR A 456 -9.87 -20.78 17.96
CA TYR A 456 -8.85 -20.76 16.90
C TYR A 456 -7.61 -19.95 17.31
N VAL A 457 -7.80 -18.74 17.85
CA VAL A 457 -6.68 -17.89 18.28
C VAL A 457 -5.89 -18.53 19.43
N GLN A 458 -6.56 -19.19 20.39
CA GLN A 458 -5.89 -19.97 21.44
C GLN A 458 -5.02 -21.10 20.84
N GLN A 459 -5.52 -21.81 19.82
CA GLN A 459 -4.71 -22.82 19.12
C GLN A 459 -3.48 -22.20 18.44
N CYS A 460 -3.62 -21.05 17.79
CA CYS A 460 -2.50 -20.33 17.19
C CYS A 460 -1.44 -19.93 18.22
N VAL A 461 -1.84 -19.45 19.41
CA VAL A 461 -0.91 -19.11 20.49
C VAL A 461 -0.19 -20.37 21.02
N ARG A 462 -0.89 -21.49 21.16
CA ARG A 462 -0.27 -22.77 21.55
C ARG A 462 0.75 -23.28 20.52
N GLN A 463 0.52 -22.98 19.24
CA GLN A 463 1.40 -23.36 18.14
C GLN A 463 2.33 -22.23 17.70
N LEU A 464 2.58 -21.20 18.54
CA LEU A 464 3.30 -19.99 18.15
C LEU A 464 4.68 -20.27 17.50
N ARG A 465 5.37 -21.32 17.96
CA ARG A 465 6.69 -21.74 17.46
C ARG A 465 6.69 -22.24 16.01
N THR A 466 5.54 -22.67 15.48
CA THR A 466 5.42 -23.14 14.09
C THR A 466 5.08 -22.01 13.12
N LEU A 467 4.63 -20.86 13.63
CA LEU A 467 4.23 -19.70 12.84
C LEU A 467 5.45 -18.89 12.38
N SER A 468 5.39 -18.41 11.14
CA SER A 468 6.38 -17.47 10.59
C SER A 468 6.30 -16.10 11.28
N PRO A 469 7.36 -15.27 11.23
CA PRO A 469 7.35 -13.92 11.84
C PRO A 469 6.16 -13.07 11.38
N GLU A 470 5.85 -13.07 10.09
CA GLU A 470 4.72 -12.30 9.57
C GLU A 470 3.35 -12.84 10.03
N GLU A 471 3.23 -14.14 10.29
CA GLU A 471 2.02 -14.74 10.87
C GLU A 471 1.89 -14.41 12.35
N GLN A 472 3.00 -14.43 13.10
CA GLN A 472 3.03 -13.97 14.49
C GLN A 472 2.61 -12.50 14.58
N LEU A 473 3.05 -11.66 13.64
CA LEU A 473 2.66 -10.25 13.60
C LEU A 473 1.14 -10.09 13.38
N ARG A 474 0.56 -10.87 12.48
CA ARG A 474 -0.90 -10.90 12.24
C ARG A 474 -1.66 -11.45 13.44
N LEU A 475 -1.08 -12.42 14.17
CA LEU A 475 -1.66 -12.97 15.39
C LEU A 475 -1.69 -11.91 16.49
N VAL A 476 -0.60 -11.16 16.71
CA VAL A 476 -0.57 -10.05 17.68
C VAL A 476 -1.62 -8.98 17.32
N ALA A 477 -1.82 -8.69 16.04
CA ALA A 477 -2.88 -7.77 15.61
C ALA A 477 -4.30 -8.32 15.87
N ALA A 478 -4.52 -9.63 15.72
CA ALA A 478 -5.80 -10.27 16.08
C ALA A 478 -6.01 -10.30 17.61
N LEU A 479 -4.97 -10.58 18.39
CA LEU A 479 -4.97 -10.51 19.84
C LEU A 479 -5.29 -9.10 20.32
N ARG A 480 -4.75 -8.06 19.68
CA ARG A 480 -5.10 -6.66 19.98
C ARG A 480 -6.58 -6.40 19.76
N ALA A 481 -7.12 -6.83 18.62
CA ALA A 481 -8.54 -6.64 18.29
C ALA A 481 -9.46 -7.30 19.33
N LEU A 482 -9.13 -8.52 19.77
CA LEU A 482 -9.91 -9.29 20.76
C LEU A 482 -9.72 -8.80 22.19
N LEU A 483 -8.46 -8.69 22.66
CA LEU A 483 -8.14 -8.48 24.08
C LEU A 483 -8.14 -6.99 24.49
N LEU A 484 -7.90 -6.08 23.55
CA LEU A 484 -7.81 -4.64 23.86
C LEU A 484 -8.98 -3.85 23.27
N ASP A 485 -9.19 -3.95 21.96
CA ASP A 485 -10.19 -3.11 21.28
C ASP A 485 -11.62 -3.54 21.63
N ASN A 486 -11.86 -4.85 21.69
CA ASN A 486 -13.16 -5.45 22.04
C ASN A 486 -13.18 -6.08 23.45
N GLY A 487 -12.09 -5.96 24.20
CA GLY A 487 -11.87 -6.72 25.44
C GLY A 487 -12.98 -6.56 26.46
N ALA A 488 -13.50 -5.34 26.65
CA ALA A 488 -14.54 -5.06 27.65
C ALA A 488 -15.87 -5.76 27.32
N ALA A 489 -16.30 -5.70 26.06
CA ALA A 489 -17.53 -6.36 25.61
C ALA A 489 -17.38 -7.88 25.63
N LEU A 490 -16.24 -8.41 25.17
CA LEU A 490 -15.99 -9.86 25.13
C LEU A 490 -15.79 -10.47 26.51
N LEU A 491 -15.29 -9.72 27.49
CA LEU A 491 -15.24 -10.16 28.88
C LEU A 491 -16.64 -10.35 29.47
N GLN A 492 -17.62 -9.51 29.09
CA GLN A 492 -19.01 -9.69 29.49
C GLN A 492 -19.66 -10.90 28.83
N LEU A 493 -19.27 -11.22 27.59
CA LEU A 493 -19.84 -12.31 26.82
C LEU A 493 -19.22 -13.68 27.18
N GLN A 494 -17.88 -13.76 27.29
CA GLN A 494 -17.12 -15.01 27.44
C GLN A 494 -15.88 -14.85 28.34
N ALA A 495 -16.08 -14.41 29.58
CA ALA A 495 -14.99 -14.19 30.56
C ALA A 495 -13.97 -15.34 30.66
N HIS A 496 -14.43 -16.60 30.72
CA HIS A 496 -13.55 -17.76 30.88
C HIS A 496 -12.59 -17.96 29.68
N GLN A 497 -13.10 -17.87 28.45
CA GLN A 497 -12.26 -18.04 27.24
C GLN A 497 -11.29 -16.87 27.06
N MET A 498 -11.73 -15.67 27.40
CA MET A 498 -10.93 -14.45 27.36
C MET A 498 -9.80 -14.48 28.41
N GLY A 499 -10.09 -14.90 29.64
CA GLY A 499 -9.09 -15.12 30.70
C GLY A 499 -8.08 -16.21 30.33
N GLY A 500 -8.55 -17.35 29.82
CA GLY A 500 -7.66 -18.42 29.33
C GLY A 500 -6.75 -17.97 28.18
N LEU A 501 -7.28 -17.19 27.24
CA LEU A 501 -6.48 -16.62 26.15
C LEU A 501 -5.44 -15.62 26.68
N MET A 502 -5.82 -14.77 27.63
CA MET A 502 -4.88 -13.84 28.29
C MET A 502 -3.76 -14.60 29.00
N GLN A 503 -4.08 -15.69 29.70
CA GLN A 503 -3.09 -16.54 30.37
C GLN A 503 -2.06 -17.07 29.36
N LEU A 504 -2.53 -17.71 28.29
CA LEU A 504 -1.67 -18.27 27.25
C LEU A 504 -0.78 -17.20 26.62
N CYS A 505 -1.29 -15.99 26.43
CA CYS A 505 -0.52 -14.86 25.90
C CYS A 505 0.60 -14.41 26.85
N ILE A 506 0.32 -14.29 28.15
CA ILE A 506 1.30 -13.93 29.17
C ILE A 506 2.37 -15.02 29.27
N GLU A 507 1.97 -16.28 29.36
CA GLU A 507 2.88 -17.42 29.43
C GLU A 507 3.79 -17.48 28.20
N ALA A 508 3.21 -17.34 27.00
CA ALA A 508 3.99 -17.36 25.77
C ALA A 508 4.97 -16.20 25.65
N TYR A 509 4.64 -15.03 26.22
CA TYR A 509 5.53 -13.89 26.26
C TYR A 509 6.67 -14.07 27.27
N VAL A 510 6.35 -14.46 28.51
CA VAL A 510 7.34 -14.66 29.58
C VAL A 510 8.32 -15.79 29.23
N GLU A 511 7.83 -16.86 28.60
CA GLU A 511 8.65 -17.97 28.10
C GLU A 511 9.37 -17.66 26.78
N GLN A 512 9.25 -16.43 26.28
CA GLN A 512 9.96 -15.92 25.10
C GLN A 512 9.66 -16.72 23.82
N HIS A 513 8.43 -17.23 23.66
CA HIS A 513 8.02 -17.95 22.44
C HIS A 513 7.78 -17.00 21.26
N PHE A 514 7.53 -15.71 21.50
CA PHE A 514 7.41 -14.69 20.45
C PHE A 514 8.78 -14.33 19.86
N THR A 515 8.84 -14.25 18.52
CA THR A 515 10.08 -13.84 17.85
C THR A 515 10.41 -12.36 18.08
N THR A 516 11.70 -12.04 18.16
CA THR A 516 12.20 -10.66 18.16
C THR A 516 12.27 -10.06 16.75
N ARG A 517 12.18 -10.89 15.70
CA ARG A 517 12.13 -10.45 14.31
C ARG A 517 10.87 -9.62 14.05
N GLU A 518 10.99 -8.60 13.21
CA GLU A 518 9.89 -7.68 12.85
C GLU A 518 9.24 -6.95 14.04
N GLY A 519 9.86 -7.03 15.24
CA GLY A 519 9.32 -6.44 16.46
C GLY A 519 8.09 -7.16 17.02
N CYS A 520 7.86 -8.44 16.72
CA CYS A 520 6.66 -9.17 17.19
C CYS A 520 6.55 -9.18 18.72
N ALA A 521 7.60 -9.60 19.42
CA ALA A 521 7.65 -9.56 20.89
C ALA A 521 7.44 -8.14 21.45
N THR A 522 7.97 -7.12 20.78
CA THR A 522 7.78 -5.71 21.17
C THR A 522 6.33 -5.28 21.06
N ARG A 523 5.65 -5.61 19.95
CA ARG A 523 4.22 -5.29 19.77
C ARG A 523 3.33 -6.06 20.73
N MET A 524 3.69 -7.30 21.06
CA MET A 524 2.98 -8.07 22.08
C MET A 524 3.13 -7.45 23.47
N LEU A 525 4.34 -7.00 23.82
CA LEU A 525 4.58 -6.28 25.07
C LEU A 525 3.82 -4.95 25.12
N GLN A 526 3.77 -4.21 24.02
CA GLN A 526 2.97 -2.99 23.91
C GLN A 526 1.48 -3.28 24.16
N LEU A 527 0.95 -4.35 23.56
CA LEU A 527 -0.43 -4.79 23.80
C LEU A 527 -0.69 -5.10 25.28
N LEU A 528 0.15 -5.93 25.91
CA LEU A 528 0.00 -6.26 27.33
C LEU A 528 0.11 -5.01 28.22
N GLY A 529 1.04 -4.10 27.88
CA GLY A 529 1.20 -2.82 28.56
C GLY A 529 -0.02 -1.92 28.45
N GLU A 530 -0.62 -1.80 27.27
CA GLU A 530 -1.85 -1.02 27.06
C GLU A 530 -3.05 -1.60 27.81
N ILE A 531 -3.17 -2.94 27.89
CA ILE A 531 -4.24 -3.60 28.64
C ILE A 531 -4.11 -3.30 30.13
N VAL A 532 -2.88 -3.38 30.66
CA VAL A 532 -2.58 -3.08 32.06
C VAL A 532 -2.85 -1.60 32.39
N GLN A 533 -2.60 -0.68 31.46
CA GLN A 533 -2.91 0.74 31.66
C GLN A 533 -4.41 1.01 31.76
N ARG A 534 -5.27 0.16 31.17
CA ARG A 534 -6.73 0.29 31.22
C ARG A 534 -7.30 -0.47 32.41
N ARG A 535 -7.62 0.25 33.49
CA ARG A 535 -8.14 -0.30 34.75
C ARG A 535 -9.28 -1.31 34.57
N GLN A 536 -10.28 -0.98 33.74
CA GLN A 536 -11.43 -1.85 33.48
C GLN A 536 -11.04 -3.21 32.90
N LEU A 537 -10.08 -3.23 31.97
CA LEU A 537 -9.60 -4.48 31.36
C LEU A 537 -8.72 -5.25 32.34
N TYR A 538 -7.79 -4.56 33.01
CA TYR A 538 -6.89 -5.18 33.97
C TYR A 538 -7.65 -5.94 35.07
N GLU A 539 -8.63 -5.30 35.69
CA GLU A 539 -9.49 -5.93 36.70
C GLU A 539 -10.34 -7.06 36.08
N GLY A 540 -10.92 -6.82 34.89
CA GLY A 540 -11.76 -7.80 34.20
C GLY A 540 -11.05 -9.10 33.79
N TYR A 541 -9.74 -9.04 33.52
CA TYR A 541 -8.93 -10.22 33.22
C TYR A 541 -8.43 -10.97 34.48
N GLY A 542 -8.76 -10.52 35.69
CA GLY A 542 -8.33 -11.16 36.94
C GLY A 542 -7.20 -10.45 37.68
N GLY A 543 -6.83 -9.23 37.26
CA GLY A 543 -5.95 -8.33 38.01
C GLY A 543 -4.59 -8.94 38.40
N GLU A 544 -4.23 -8.79 39.66
CA GLU A 544 -2.90 -9.18 40.17
C GLU A 544 -2.61 -10.68 40.00
N LEU A 545 -3.61 -11.54 40.19
CA LEU A 545 -3.45 -13.00 40.11
C LEU A 545 -3.14 -13.45 38.68
N GLN A 546 -3.89 -12.94 37.70
CA GLN A 546 -3.68 -13.31 36.30
C GLN A 546 -2.34 -12.79 35.76
N PHE A 547 -1.96 -11.59 36.17
CA PHE A 547 -0.77 -10.92 35.67
C PHE A 547 0.49 -11.17 36.51
N GLU A 548 0.42 -11.94 37.59
CA GLU A 548 1.54 -12.19 38.52
C GLU A 548 2.85 -12.56 37.79
N ARG A 549 2.79 -13.52 36.85
CA ARG A 549 3.96 -13.94 36.06
C ARG A 549 4.54 -12.79 35.23
N LEU A 550 3.69 -11.96 34.63
CA LEU A 550 4.12 -10.79 33.85
C LEU A 550 4.73 -9.72 34.76
N LEU A 551 4.07 -9.41 35.88
CA LEU A 551 4.47 -8.37 36.82
C LEU A 551 5.83 -8.67 37.45
N ASN A 552 6.11 -9.94 37.77
CA ASN A 552 7.41 -10.39 38.23
C ASN A 552 8.50 -10.36 37.14
N TYR A 553 8.11 -10.48 35.87
CA TYR A 553 9.04 -10.46 34.73
C TYR A 553 9.38 -9.04 34.25
N LEU A 554 8.46 -8.07 34.34
CA LEU A 554 8.67 -6.70 33.85
C LEU A 554 9.94 -6.03 34.38
N PRO A 555 10.26 -6.06 35.69
CA PRO A 555 11.50 -5.50 36.24
C PRO A 555 12.78 -6.10 35.64
N GLN A 556 12.74 -7.37 35.22
CA GLN A 556 13.89 -8.04 34.60
C GLN A 556 14.21 -7.45 33.22
N LEU A 557 13.26 -6.81 32.55
CA LEU A 557 13.50 -6.12 31.29
C LEU A 557 14.40 -4.89 31.46
N LEU A 558 14.47 -4.30 32.65
CA LEU A 558 15.37 -3.18 32.96
C LEU A 558 16.85 -3.61 33.12
N LEU A 559 17.11 -4.92 33.17
CA LEU A 559 18.47 -5.49 33.18
C LEU A 559 19.05 -5.67 31.77
N LYS A 560 18.21 -5.59 30.73
CA LYS A 560 18.64 -5.69 29.32
C LYS A 560 19.34 -4.39 28.90
N PRO A 561 20.06 -4.36 27.76
CA PRO A 561 20.69 -3.12 27.27
C PRO A 561 19.69 -2.09 26.72
N SER A 562 18.48 -2.53 26.35
CA SER A 562 17.43 -1.63 25.86
C SER A 562 16.05 -2.03 26.36
N VAL A 563 15.20 -1.02 26.56
CA VAL A 563 13.79 -1.17 26.94
C VAL A 563 12.92 -0.30 26.03
N ALA A 564 11.68 -0.70 25.75
CA ALA A 564 10.75 0.10 24.95
C ALA A 564 10.05 1.17 25.82
N ASP A 565 9.81 2.36 25.25
CA ASP A 565 9.12 3.45 25.94
C ASP A 565 7.75 3.04 26.50
N ALA A 566 6.95 2.32 25.69
CA ALA A 566 5.65 1.81 26.11
C ALA A 566 5.71 0.91 27.35
N THR A 567 6.79 0.15 27.53
CA THR A 567 7.01 -0.71 28.70
C THR A 567 7.27 0.13 29.94
N LEU A 568 8.10 1.17 29.85
CA LEU A 568 8.35 2.09 30.96
C LEU A 568 7.07 2.83 31.36
N THR A 569 6.27 3.25 30.38
CA THR A 569 4.97 3.88 30.63
C THR A 569 4.02 2.93 31.35
N ALA A 570 3.94 1.66 30.93
CA ALA A 570 3.14 0.64 31.62
C ALA A 570 3.62 0.40 33.06
N MET A 571 4.93 0.26 33.29
CA MET A 571 5.51 0.09 34.63
C MET A 571 5.22 1.30 35.53
N SER A 572 5.35 2.53 35.00
CA SER A 572 5.03 3.76 35.73
C SER A 572 3.57 3.83 36.14
N THR A 573 2.64 3.40 35.25
CA THR A 573 1.22 3.35 35.55
C THR A 573 0.91 2.31 36.63
N LEU A 574 1.50 1.11 36.56
CA LEU A 574 1.37 0.08 37.59
C LEU A 574 1.91 0.51 38.96
N CYS A 575 3.06 1.20 38.98
CA CYS A 575 3.63 1.74 40.22
C CYS A 575 2.70 2.79 40.84
N ARG A 576 2.12 3.68 40.01
CA ARG A 576 1.10 4.65 40.44
C ARG A 576 -0.17 3.99 40.97
N GLN A 577 -0.53 2.83 40.44
CA GLN A 577 -1.66 2.01 40.91
C GLN A 577 -1.35 1.20 42.18
N GLN A 578 -0.15 1.32 42.76
CA GLN A 578 0.27 0.63 43.99
C GLN A 578 0.22 -0.90 43.89
N ASN A 579 0.51 -1.46 42.71
CA ASN A 579 0.52 -2.91 42.50
C ASN A 579 1.59 -3.60 43.35
N GLY A 580 1.18 -4.45 44.30
CA GLY A 580 2.08 -5.00 45.31
C GLY A 580 3.17 -5.92 44.74
N ILE A 581 2.82 -6.72 43.73
CA ILE A 581 3.70 -7.72 43.11
C ILE A 581 4.83 -7.03 42.34
N LEU A 582 4.49 -6.04 41.50
CA LEU A 582 5.50 -5.30 40.75
C LEU A 582 6.45 -4.54 41.68
N LEU A 583 5.91 -3.86 42.71
CA LEU A 583 6.73 -3.07 43.63
C LEU A 583 7.71 -3.94 44.42
N ALA A 584 7.28 -5.13 44.86
CA ALA A 584 8.16 -6.10 45.51
C ALA A 584 9.26 -6.59 44.55
N ALA A 585 8.91 -6.96 43.32
CA ALA A 585 9.87 -7.40 42.32
C ALA A 585 10.88 -6.29 41.91
N LEU A 586 10.42 -5.03 41.84
CA LEU A 586 11.30 -3.88 41.61
C LEU A 586 12.26 -3.65 42.78
N ALA A 587 11.77 -3.76 44.02
CA ALA A 587 12.60 -3.59 45.21
C ALA A 587 13.70 -4.67 45.31
N GLU A 588 13.39 -5.91 44.95
CA GLU A 588 14.37 -7.01 44.92
C GLU A 588 15.49 -6.77 43.90
N LEU A 589 15.15 -6.30 42.69
CA LEU A 589 16.10 -6.06 41.61
C LEU A 589 16.77 -4.67 41.65
N ALA A 590 16.48 -3.85 42.67
CA ALA A 590 16.98 -2.48 42.78
C ALA A 590 18.50 -2.33 42.58
N PRO A 591 19.39 -3.14 43.20
CA PRO A 591 20.84 -2.99 43.03
C PRO A 591 21.28 -3.19 41.57
N GLN A 592 20.72 -4.19 40.90
CA GLN A 592 21.12 -4.59 39.55
C GLN A 592 20.61 -3.60 38.50
N VAL A 593 19.37 -3.13 38.66
CA VAL A 593 18.76 -2.16 37.75
C VAL A 593 19.49 -0.82 37.85
N LEU A 594 19.71 -0.31 39.06
CA LEU A 594 20.32 1.02 39.23
C LEU A 594 21.77 1.06 38.74
N TYR A 595 22.51 -0.05 38.81
CA TYR A 595 23.83 -0.17 38.17
C TYR A 595 23.75 -0.15 36.63
N ASN A 596 22.66 -0.69 36.06
CA ASN A 596 22.46 -0.75 34.61
C ASN A 596 21.83 0.54 34.02
N VAL A 597 21.22 1.41 34.84
CA VAL A 597 20.51 2.64 34.37
C VAL A 597 21.39 3.52 33.48
N ALA A 598 22.68 3.69 33.80
CA ALA A 598 23.59 4.52 33.00
C ALA A 598 23.87 3.95 31.60
N LYS A 599 23.68 2.64 31.41
CA LYS A 599 23.95 1.91 30.16
C LYS A 599 22.67 1.58 29.38
N LEU A 600 21.50 1.72 30.01
CA LEU A 600 20.21 1.35 29.43
C LEU A 600 19.75 2.40 28.40
N GLN A 601 19.38 1.94 27.20
CA GLN A 601 18.79 2.79 26.17
C GLN A 601 17.28 2.60 26.07
N VAL A 602 16.50 3.70 26.05
CA VAL A 602 15.05 3.62 25.81
C VAL A 602 14.76 3.76 24.33
N THR A 603 14.32 2.67 23.71
CA THR A 603 13.94 2.65 22.30
C THR A 603 12.60 3.35 22.08
N GLY A 604 12.59 4.29 21.13
CA GLY A 604 11.39 5.06 20.73
C GLY A 604 11.15 6.36 21.50
N ALA A 605 12.04 6.76 22.40
CA ALA A 605 11.96 8.03 23.10
C ALA A 605 12.61 9.18 22.30
N VAL A 606 11.98 10.35 22.33
CA VAL A 606 12.48 11.59 21.70
C VAL A 606 13.37 12.38 22.69
N ASP A 607 13.32 12.02 23.97
CA ASP A 607 13.95 12.74 25.07
C ASP A 607 15.44 12.43 25.23
N LYS A 608 16.18 13.38 25.80
CA LYS A 608 17.62 13.26 26.14
C LYS A 608 17.87 12.08 27.10
N ASP A 609 19.05 11.48 27.00
CA ASP A 609 19.46 10.28 27.79
C ASP A 609 19.21 10.42 29.30
N PHE A 610 19.43 11.61 29.88
CA PHE A 610 19.21 11.83 31.32
C PHE A 610 17.72 11.85 31.73
N GLU A 611 16.82 12.36 30.88
CA GLU A 611 15.37 12.33 31.17
C GLU A 611 14.82 10.89 31.17
N GLN A 612 15.38 10.04 30.31
CA GLN A 612 15.06 8.61 30.29
C GLN A 612 15.51 7.90 31.57
N GLN A 613 16.72 8.21 32.05
CA GLN A 613 17.24 7.69 33.32
C GLN A 613 16.36 8.10 34.50
N LYS A 614 15.91 9.37 34.57
CA LYS A 614 14.98 9.83 35.62
C LYS A 614 13.68 9.03 35.63
N ARG A 615 13.11 8.72 34.47
CA ARG A 615 11.85 7.95 34.38
C ARG A 615 11.96 6.57 35.03
N ILE A 616 13.13 5.93 34.94
CA ILE A 616 13.40 4.64 35.57
C ILE A 616 13.60 4.80 37.07
N VAL A 617 14.37 5.81 37.49
CA VAL A 617 14.60 6.11 38.91
C VAL A 617 13.29 6.45 39.62
N ASN A 618 12.37 7.16 38.95
CA ASN A 618 11.05 7.50 39.48
C ASN A 618 10.17 6.28 39.82
N LEU A 619 10.45 5.10 39.25
CA LEU A 619 9.72 3.87 39.63
C LEU A 619 9.99 3.49 41.10
N TYR A 620 11.19 3.79 41.59
CA TYR A 620 11.60 3.48 42.97
C TYR A 620 10.96 4.39 44.02
N TYR A 621 10.39 5.54 43.62
CA TYR A 621 9.59 6.39 44.50
C TYR A 621 8.44 5.60 45.16
N TYR A 622 7.77 4.76 44.38
CA TYR A 622 6.66 3.93 44.86
C TYR A 622 7.17 2.64 45.53
N ALA A 623 8.26 2.06 45.02
CA ALA A 623 8.81 0.80 45.53
C ALA A 623 9.42 0.92 46.93
N ARG A 624 9.81 2.13 47.37
CA ARG A 624 10.40 2.36 48.70
C ARG A 624 9.53 1.89 49.86
N GLN A 625 8.20 1.95 49.72
CA GLN A 625 7.26 1.56 50.78
C GLN A 625 7.19 0.04 51.01
N ARG A 626 7.67 -0.76 50.05
CA ARG A 626 7.63 -2.24 50.05
C ARG A 626 9.02 -2.87 50.12
N SER A 627 10.09 -2.07 50.05
CA SER A 627 11.47 -2.52 50.16
C SER A 627 11.85 -2.78 51.61
N GLU A 628 12.76 -3.72 51.86
CA GLU A 628 13.35 -3.87 53.19
C GLU A 628 14.01 -2.55 53.64
N PRO A 629 13.79 -2.12 54.90
CA PRO A 629 14.34 -0.86 55.38
C PRO A 629 15.87 -0.88 55.28
N GLY A 630 16.43 0.10 54.55
CA GLY A 630 17.88 0.26 54.37
C GLY A 630 18.47 -0.35 53.09
N ARG A 631 17.74 -1.17 52.32
CA ARG A 631 18.28 -1.79 51.09
C ARG A 631 18.50 -0.77 49.97
N LEU A 632 17.54 0.13 49.74
CA LEU A 632 17.68 1.23 48.78
C LEU A 632 18.73 2.26 49.21
N GLU A 633 18.90 2.48 50.52
CA GLU A 633 19.91 3.38 51.08
C GLU A 633 21.33 2.81 50.97
N ALA A 634 21.49 1.48 51.12
CA ALA A 634 22.75 0.79 50.88
C ALA A 634 23.19 0.90 49.41
N VAL A 635 22.25 0.70 48.46
CA VAL A 635 22.52 0.85 47.03
C VAL A 635 22.88 2.31 46.68
N LEU A 636 22.24 3.29 47.33
CA LEU A 636 22.57 4.70 47.14
C LEU A 636 24.02 5.01 47.55
N LYS A 637 24.49 4.46 48.68
CA LYS A 637 25.89 4.61 49.12
C LYS A 637 26.89 3.96 48.16
N GLU A 638 26.53 2.84 47.54
CA GLU A 638 27.37 2.16 46.53
C GLU A 638 27.41 2.93 45.20
N LEU A 639 26.30 3.57 44.80
CA LEU A 639 26.23 4.39 43.59
C LEU A 639 26.98 5.72 43.73
N GLU A 640 26.98 6.34 44.92
CA GLU A 640 27.76 7.56 45.22
C GLU A 640 29.28 7.32 45.06
N GLN A 641 29.76 6.08 45.17
CA GLN A 641 31.17 5.71 44.99
C GLN A 641 31.60 5.58 43.52
N GLN A 642 30.67 5.61 42.55
CA GLN A 642 30.98 5.49 41.13
C GLN A 642 30.95 6.84 40.40
N GLU A 643 32.05 7.21 39.76
CA GLU A 643 32.19 8.49 39.03
C GLU A 643 31.15 8.65 37.90
N ASN A 644 30.79 7.56 37.20
CA ASN A 644 29.85 7.60 36.08
C ASN A 644 28.35 7.65 36.47
N ALA A 645 28.02 7.54 37.76
CA ALA A 645 26.63 7.47 38.25
C ALA A 645 26.23 8.62 39.19
N GLN A 646 27.11 9.63 39.38
CA GLN A 646 26.89 10.71 40.36
C GLN A 646 25.58 11.50 40.14
N GLN A 647 25.22 11.79 38.89
CA GLN A 647 23.96 12.49 38.57
C GLN A 647 22.72 11.64 38.90
N VAL A 648 22.77 10.34 38.62
CA VAL A 648 21.69 9.39 38.92
C VAL A 648 21.57 9.17 40.43
N ALA A 649 22.69 9.05 41.14
CA ALA A 649 22.75 8.92 42.60
C ALA A 649 22.18 10.17 43.30
N SER A 650 22.55 11.37 42.84
CA SER A 650 21.99 12.63 43.35
C SER A 650 20.48 12.71 43.14
N TYR A 651 19.98 12.29 41.98
CA TYR A 651 18.55 12.31 41.69
C TYR A 651 17.78 11.26 42.51
N LEU A 652 18.31 10.04 42.65
CA LEU A 652 17.74 9.00 43.50
C LEU A 652 17.64 9.46 44.96
N LYS A 653 18.65 10.19 45.46
CA LYS A 653 18.63 10.80 46.80
C LYS A 653 17.48 11.79 46.97
N CYS A 654 17.22 12.62 45.96
CA CYS A 654 16.06 13.52 45.94
C CYS A 654 14.73 12.74 45.92
N VAL A 655 14.64 11.68 45.12
CA VAL A 655 13.42 10.84 45.03
C VAL A 655 13.11 10.14 46.36
N LEU A 656 14.13 9.67 47.08
CA LEU A 656 13.95 8.97 48.36
C LEU A 656 13.67 9.93 49.54
N SER A 657 14.12 11.19 49.46
CA SER A 657 13.94 12.20 50.52
C SER A 657 12.63 12.98 50.45
N TYR A 658 11.87 12.85 49.36
CA TYR A 658 10.53 13.43 49.24
C TYR A 658 9.53 12.54 49.98
N ASP A 659 8.95 13.00 51.09
CA ASP A 659 7.90 12.27 51.82
C ASP A 659 6.57 12.23 51.06
#